data_AF-A0A7C7C4X1-F1
#
_entry.id   AF-A0A7C7C4X1-F1
#
_cell.length_a   1.000
_cell.length_b   1.000
_cell.length_c   1.000
_cell.angle_alpha   90.00
_cell.angle_beta   90.00
_cell.angle_gamma   90.00
#
_symmetry.space_group_name_H-M   'P 1'
#
loop_
_entity.id
_entity.type
_entity.pdbx_description
1 polymer ?
#
loop_
_entity_poly.entity_id
_entity_poly.type
_entity_poly.pdbx_seq_one_letter_code
_entity_poly.pdbx_strand_id
1 'polypeptide(L)'
;NGPGAIYECGCADIPAGDCDCNGSQLDALGVCGGDCLEDADFDGICDDVDDCVDLTGNGCGVGGCMDPNNPGFDPFATFDDGSCLIGGCLIPEACNYDAAAEYQMAGACEFTSCAGCMDMTACNYDATSTIEDGSCTYPDAFLDCAGNCLNDADGDGVCDELEIAGCTELGNPAYNPSATDDDGSCLVAGCLIPFACNYDSTADYIDIALCDFSSCVGCTDPEACNYDAGATLSSAALCTYPSIPFLNCDGSCVNDTDGDGVCDEQEIPGCTDVAAVNFNPYATDDDGSCIIQVGGCVLPFACNYDPDADYYLPGSCDFSCLFGTGEMAGGGCANELACNYGAQDEPCMFFDVDGNICVPGGCTNEAACNYDSDAVYSDGSCDYVTCAVYGCNVEGACNYEVEATHNNGTCNFTSCYGCTDVNATNFDEGATLDNGTCAIEGCTNSGACNFESGATLDNGTCEYGSCYALGCTDVAACNYDSDAAINDGSCSNAADGFDCDGTCNTDSDNDGVCDADEVDGCTDQGANNYNDGATDNDGTCTYNSYGCTNDMACNFNYQANDDDGTCEYSSCYGCLNEGACNYDATATHPSECTYVFPMEIEGTVNPVVGVEEAYAYPMTAGSEYVWSIEGGEILAGLSANEVLVNWTEQEGSLTVKETNVDGCEGLDVVIEIETVNGIVDPTAVFNIFPNPANDVVVVVSSDAVKLLTIYDATGRVVYSKQLNAGRNNIDVSDLANGAYRIVADANAGRTIQTLVISH
;
A
#
# COMPACT_ATOMS: atom_id res chain seq x y z
N ASN A 1 -12.92 -10.37 -62.99
CA ASN A 1 -14.14 -10.10 -62.19
C ASN A 1 -13.80 -9.53 -60.82
N GLY A 2 -13.10 -8.38 -60.83
CA GLY A 2 -12.86 -7.39 -59.77
C GLY A 2 -12.61 -6.05 -60.50
N PRO A 3 -12.86 -4.87 -59.91
CA PRO A 3 -13.08 -3.63 -60.68
C PRO A 3 -11.77 -2.87 -61.02
N GLY A 4 -11.40 -2.88 -62.33
CA GLY A 4 -10.49 -1.93 -63.02
C GLY A 4 -8.98 -2.24 -62.98
N ALA A 5 -8.17 -2.07 -64.04
CA ALA A 5 -8.39 -2.11 -65.50
C ALA A 5 -7.12 -2.73 -66.16
N ILE A 6 -7.33 -3.67 -67.08
CA ILE A 6 -6.35 -4.15 -68.06
C ILE A 6 -6.44 -3.20 -69.24
N TYR A 7 -5.32 -2.66 -69.74
CA TYR A 7 -5.30 -1.99 -71.05
C TYR A 7 -4.66 -2.90 -72.09
N GLU A 8 -5.52 -3.39 -72.99
CA GLU A 8 -5.17 -3.87 -74.33
C GLU A 8 -4.50 -2.75 -75.15
N CYS A 9 -3.66 -3.12 -76.12
CA CYS A 9 -3.16 -2.22 -77.15
C CYS A 9 -4.31 -1.44 -77.82
N GLY A 10 -4.19 -0.11 -77.89
CA GLY A 10 -4.96 0.69 -78.85
C GLY A 10 -5.73 1.91 -78.34
N CYS A 11 -5.40 2.52 -77.20
CA CYS A 11 -6.10 3.73 -76.73
C CYS A 11 -5.17 4.81 -76.13
N ALA A 12 -4.34 5.44 -76.97
CA ALA A 12 -3.94 6.85 -76.87
C ALA A 12 -3.31 7.27 -78.20
N ASP A 13 -3.55 8.51 -78.62
CA ASP A 13 -2.99 9.08 -79.86
C ASP A 13 -1.46 9.05 -79.81
N ILE A 14 -0.81 8.31 -80.72
CA ILE A 14 0.65 8.30 -80.84
C ILE A 14 1.08 9.71 -81.29
N PRO A 15 1.95 10.40 -80.54
CA PRO A 15 2.48 11.70 -80.92
C PRO A 15 3.14 11.66 -82.30
N ALA A 16 3.02 12.75 -83.07
CA ALA A 16 3.64 12.82 -84.40
C ALA A 16 5.18 12.68 -84.28
N GLY A 17 5.72 11.53 -84.70
CA GLY A 17 7.16 11.24 -84.67
C GLY A 17 7.53 9.82 -84.25
N ASP A 18 6.65 9.09 -83.55
CA ASP A 18 6.96 7.76 -83.00
C ASP A 18 6.42 6.59 -83.84
N CYS A 19 7.20 5.50 -83.97
CA CYS A 19 6.87 4.32 -84.78
C CYS A 19 5.78 3.43 -84.13
N ASP A 20 4.79 3.00 -84.92
CA ASP A 20 3.83 1.96 -84.52
C ASP A 20 4.37 0.53 -84.81
N CYS A 21 3.76 -0.49 -84.20
CA CYS A 21 4.15 -1.89 -84.35
C CYS A 21 3.97 -2.48 -85.78
N ASN A 22 3.56 -1.69 -86.78
CA ASN A 22 3.48 -2.10 -88.19
C ASN A 22 4.46 -1.33 -89.10
N GLY A 23 5.34 -0.46 -88.55
CA GLY A 23 6.56 0.01 -89.20
C GLY A 23 6.37 0.90 -90.44
N SER A 24 5.44 1.86 -90.42
CA SER A 24 5.01 2.57 -91.64
C SER A 24 5.33 4.08 -91.74
N GLN A 25 6.17 4.65 -90.87
CA GLN A 25 6.84 5.94 -91.13
C GLN A 25 8.35 5.88 -90.79
N LEU A 26 9.16 6.57 -91.60
CA LEU A 26 10.63 6.61 -91.55
C LEU A 26 11.08 8.03 -91.13
N ASP A 27 12.22 8.13 -90.43
CA ASP A 27 12.85 9.41 -90.09
C ASP A 27 13.52 10.10 -91.29
N ALA A 28 14.18 11.26 -91.05
CA ALA A 28 14.81 12.09 -92.07
C ALA A 28 15.99 11.44 -92.83
N LEU A 29 16.38 10.20 -92.48
CA LEU A 29 17.36 9.39 -93.22
C LEU A 29 16.81 8.04 -93.70
N GLY A 30 15.51 7.77 -93.51
CA GLY A 30 14.84 6.63 -94.15
C GLY A 30 14.92 5.31 -93.38
N VAL A 31 15.19 5.29 -92.07
CA VAL A 31 15.22 4.06 -91.23
C VAL A 31 14.49 4.30 -89.89
N CYS A 32 13.73 3.34 -89.36
CA CYS A 32 13.08 3.46 -88.04
C CYS A 32 14.01 2.85 -86.95
N GLY A 33 14.40 3.66 -85.96
CA GLY A 33 15.06 3.25 -84.70
C GLY A 33 16.59 3.08 -84.74
N GLY A 34 17.37 4.15 -84.98
CA GLY A 34 18.84 4.12 -84.89
C GLY A 34 19.43 5.21 -83.98
N ASP A 35 20.48 4.86 -83.22
CA ASP A 35 21.12 5.67 -82.17
C ASP A 35 22.23 6.59 -82.74
N CYS A 36 22.35 7.83 -82.23
CA CYS A 36 23.52 8.70 -82.49
C CYS A 36 24.25 9.05 -81.18
N LEU A 37 25.58 9.14 -81.25
CA LEU A 37 26.51 8.95 -80.11
C LEU A 37 27.03 10.24 -79.44
N GLU A 38 26.47 11.42 -79.72
CA GLU A 38 26.87 12.68 -79.07
C GLU A 38 25.64 13.60 -78.84
N ASP A 39 25.05 13.52 -77.64
CA ASP A 39 24.00 14.41 -77.07
C ASP A 39 24.40 14.63 -75.60
N ALA A 40 25.08 15.75 -75.30
CA ALA A 40 25.80 15.94 -74.05
C ALA A 40 24.98 16.59 -72.92
N ASP A 41 23.84 17.23 -73.23
CA ASP A 41 22.89 17.79 -72.25
C ASP A 41 21.51 17.09 -72.26
N PHE A 42 21.32 16.08 -73.10
CA PHE A 42 20.22 15.11 -73.06
C PHE A 42 18.82 15.70 -73.28
N ASP A 43 18.72 16.74 -74.10
CA ASP A 43 17.44 17.36 -74.45
C ASP A 43 16.80 16.76 -75.72
N GLY A 44 17.50 15.84 -76.39
CA GLY A 44 17.00 15.10 -77.54
C GLY A 44 17.08 15.83 -78.89
N ILE A 45 17.86 16.92 -79.00
CA ILE A 45 18.14 17.62 -80.26
C ILE A 45 19.66 17.79 -80.44
N CYS A 46 20.22 17.35 -81.57
CA CYS A 46 21.64 17.57 -81.85
C CYS A 46 21.90 18.95 -82.47
N ASP A 47 22.34 19.94 -81.68
CA ASP A 47 22.93 21.20 -82.17
C ASP A 47 24.07 21.76 -81.26
N ASP A 48 24.86 22.70 -81.80
CA ASP A 48 26.11 23.24 -81.22
C ASP A 48 26.06 24.77 -81.00
N VAL A 49 26.06 25.29 -79.76
CA VAL A 49 26.63 26.62 -79.41
C VAL A 49 27.02 26.73 -77.91
N ASP A 50 28.25 27.21 -77.72
CA ASP A 50 29.07 27.49 -76.52
C ASP A 50 28.67 28.77 -75.74
N ASP A 51 29.03 28.85 -74.44
CA ASP A 51 29.19 30.10 -73.67
C ASP A 51 30.20 29.91 -72.51
N CYS A 52 31.50 30.18 -72.75
CA CYS A 52 32.29 31.19 -72.01
C CYS A 52 33.81 31.14 -72.34
N VAL A 53 34.23 31.95 -73.31
CA VAL A 53 35.62 32.37 -73.49
C VAL A 53 35.65 33.90 -73.67
N ASP A 54 36.22 34.65 -72.72
CA ASP A 54 36.83 35.93 -73.06
C ASP A 54 38.07 36.27 -72.21
N LEU A 55 39.06 36.79 -72.93
CA LEU A 55 40.43 37.13 -72.63
C LEU A 55 40.58 38.61 -72.25
N THR A 56 39.85 39.11 -71.25
CA THR A 56 40.26 40.31 -70.49
C THR A 56 39.82 40.16 -69.03
N GLY A 57 40.73 39.80 -68.13
CA GLY A 57 40.40 39.55 -66.73
C GLY A 57 39.68 40.72 -66.06
N ASN A 58 38.50 40.44 -65.49
CA ASN A 58 38.09 40.67 -64.10
C ASN A 58 36.57 40.37 -63.98
N GLY A 59 36.16 39.30 -63.27
CA GLY A 59 34.74 39.15 -62.90
C GLY A 59 34.09 37.75 -62.78
N CYS A 60 34.83 36.63 -62.84
CA CYS A 60 34.24 35.33 -62.47
C CYS A 60 34.56 35.08 -60.99
N GLY A 61 33.54 35.02 -60.14
CA GLY A 61 33.70 34.81 -58.71
C GLY A 61 34.47 33.51 -58.40
N VAL A 62 35.21 33.48 -57.31
CA VAL A 62 35.72 32.22 -56.76
C VAL A 62 34.52 31.50 -56.14
N GLY A 63 34.20 30.29 -56.62
CA GLY A 63 33.20 29.41 -56.02
C GLY A 63 33.81 28.64 -54.86
N GLY A 64 33.04 28.46 -53.78
CA GLY A 64 33.46 27.67 -52.62
C GLY A 64 32.45 27.80 -51.47
N CYS A 65 32.61 26.99 -50.42
CA CYS A 65 31.67 27.00 -49.29
C CYS A 65 31.73 28.34 -48.54
N MET A 66 30.57 28.99 -48.36
CA MET A 66 30.49 30.31 -47.72
C MET A 66 30.16 30.27 -46.21
N ASP A 67 29.90 29.10 -45.62
CA ASP A 67 29.60 28.96 -44.19
C ASP A 67 30.89 28.90 -43.36
N PRO A 68 31.22 29.91 -42.53
CA PRO A 68 32.44 29.95 -41.74
C PRO A 68 32.55 28.83 -40.69
N ASN A 69 31.45 28.16 -40.37
CA ASN A 69 31.41 27.04 -39.41
C ASN A 69 31.50 25.67 -40.10
N ASN A 70 31.50 25.63 -41.43
CA ASN A 70 31.67 24.40 -42.20
C ASN A 70 33.17 24.13 -42.42
N PRO A 71 33.69 22.92 -42.16
CA PRO A 71 35.10 22.61 -42.37
C PRO A 71 35.57 22.79 -43.83
N GLY A 72 34.65 22.80 -44.79
CA GLY A 72 34.91 23.12 -46.20
C GLY A 72 34.93 24.62 -46.53
N PHE A 73 34.82 25.51 -45.53
CA PHE A 73 34.75 26.97 -45.73
C PHE A 73 35.93 27.50 -46.54
N ASP A 74 35.62 28.19 -47.63
CA ASP A 74 36.61 28.92 -48.41
C ASP A 74 36.46 30.43 -48.14
N PRO A 75 37.42 31.06 -47.44
CA PRO A 75 37.38 32.48 -47.12
C PRO A 75 37.50 33.40 -48.34
N PHE A 76 37.79 32.87 -49.53
CA PHE A 76 37.84 33.61 -50.79
C PHE A 76 36.59 33.40 -51.65
N ALA A 77 35.66 32.52 -51.23
CA ALA A 77 34.43 32.27 -51.96
C ALA A 77 33.54 33.52 -52.04
N THR A 78 33.00 33.76 -53.22
CA THR A 78 32.10 34.87 -53.53
C THR A 78 30.67 34.41 -53.86
N PHE A 79 30.49 33.11 -54.06
CA PHE A 79 29.20 32.43 -54.11
C PHE A 79 29.40 30.96 -53.72
N ASP A 80 28.34 30.34 -53.18
CA ASP A 80 28.33 28.92 -52.84
C ASP A 80 28.10 28.10 -54.11
N ASP A 81 29.06 27.26 -54.46
CA ASP A 81 29.03 26.37 -55.62
C ASP A 81 28.65 24.92 -55.25
N GLY A 82 28.19 24.70 -54.00
CA GLY A 82 27.86 23.38 -53.47
C GLY A 82 29.04 22.65 -52.85
N SER A 83 30.20 23.30 -52.71
CA SER A 83 31.40 22.72 -52.07
C SER A 83 31.31 22.63 -50.53
N CYS A 84 30.21 23.04 -49.90
CA CYS A 84 30.01 22.83 -48.47
C CYS A 84 29.84 21.35 -48.14
N LEU A 85 30.61 20.87 -47.17
CA LEU A 85 30.47 19.49 -46.70
C LEU A 85 29.11 19.32 -46.01
N ILE A 86 28.51 18.14 -46.15
CA ILE A 86 27.26 17.80 -45.46
C ILE A 86 27.58 17.40 -44.01
N GLY A 87 27.09 18.15 -43.03
CA GLY A 87 27.31 17.86 -41.60
C GLY A 87 26.24 16.94 -41.04
N GLY A 88 26.64 15.94 -40.26
CA GLY A 88 25.71 15.00 -39.61
C GLY A 88 26.38 14.15 -38.54
N CYS A 89 25.73 13.05 -38.16
CA CYS A 89 26.30 12.09 -37.23
C CYS A 89 27.00 10.96 -37.99
N LEU A 90 28.31 10.87 -37.83
CA LEU A 90 29.15 9.84 -38.46
C LEU A 90 29.44 8.65 -37.53
N ILE A 91 28.93 8.66 -36.30
CA ILE A 91 29.11 7.58 -35.32
C ILE A 91 28.10 6.46 -35.64
N PRO A 92 28.54 5.27 -36.11
CA PRO A 92 27.65 4.17 -36.49
C PRO A 92 26.75 3.68 -35.35
N GLU A 93 27.19 3.87 -34.12
CA GLU A 93 26.47 3.48 -32.91
C GLU A 93 25.43 4.52 -32.45
N ALA A 94 25.30 5.67 -33.12
CA ALA A 94 24.29 6.67 -32.80
C ALA A 94 22.94 6.35 -33.48
N CYS A 95 21.84 6.67 -32.81
CA CYS A 95 20.49 6.41 -33.27
C CYS A 95 20.12 7.18 -34.55
N ASN A 96 20.76 8.33 -34.78
CA ASN A 96 20.59 9.14 -35.97
C ASN A 96 21.84 9.14 -36.86
N TYR A 97 22.60 8.03 -36.85
CA TYR A 97 23.72 7.82 -37.76
C TYR A 97 23.31 8.09 -39.21
N ASP A 98 24.07 8.95 -39.87
CA ASP A 98 23.88 9.33 -41.26
C ASP A 98 25.13 8.99 -42.07
N ALA A 99 25.04 7.92 -42.87
CA ALA A 99 26.10 7.48 -43.75
C ALA A 99 26.39 8.44 -44.93
N ALA A 100 25.52 9.44 -45.17
CA ALA A 100 25.71 10.47 -46.19
C ALA A 100 26.36 11.75 -45.63
N ALA A 101 26.56 11.84 -44.31
CA ALA A 101 27.32 12.94 -43.73
C ALA A 101 28.80 12.86 -44.17
N GLU A 102 29.40 14.00 -44.45
CA GLU A 102 30.79 14.12 -44.89
C GLU A 102 31.71 14.60 -43.75
N TYR A 103 31.14 15.18 -42.68
CA TYR A 103 31.85 15.48 -41.44
C TYR A 103 30.96 15.37 -40.20
N GLN A 104 31.60 15.09 -39.05
CA GLN A 104 30.93 15.00 -37.76
C GLN A 104 30.60 16.41 -37.24
N MET A 105 29.32 16.72 -37.14
CA MET A 105 28.88 17.97 -36.52
C MET A 105 28.80 17.79 -35.00
N ALA A 106 29.38 18.73 -34.25
CA ALA A 106 29.40 18.67 -32.78
C ALA A 106 27.96 18.70 -32.22
N GLY A 107 27.62 17.71 -31.38
CA GLY A 107 26.26 17.57 -30.80
C GLY A 107 25.20 17.03 -31.77
N ALA A 108 25.57 16.61 -32.99
CA ALA A 108 24.61 16.07 -33.95
C ALA A 108 24.28 14.58 -33.74
N CYS A 109 25.10 13.83 -33.00
CA CYS A 109 24.80 12.43 -32.68
C CYS A 109 23.85 12.31 -31.48
N GLU A 110 22.78 11.56 -31.68
CA GLU A 110 21.75 11.27 -30.70
C GLU A 110 21.84 9.79 -30.32
N PHE A 111 21.89 9.49 -29.02
CA PHE A 111 22.13 8.14 -28.50
C PHE A 111 20.99 7.61 -27.63
N THR A 112 19.92 8.37 -27.43
CA THR A 112 18.87 8.07 -26.46
C THR A 112 17.62 7.51 -27.14
N SER A 113 17.32 7.88 -28.38
CA SER A 113 16.07 7.50 -29.05
C SER A 113 15.97 6.03 -29.44
N CYS A 114 17.10 5.32 -29.47
CA CYS A 114 17.22 3.89 -29.73
C CYS A 114 17.87 3.14 -28.54
N ALA A 115 17.99 3.82 -27.40
CA ALA A 115 18.45 3.25 -26.16
C ALA A 115 17.29 2.61 -25.40
N GLY A 116 17.48 1.39 -24.91
CA GLY A 116 16.48 0.67 -24.12
C GLY A 116 16.89 -0.78 -23.91
N CYS A 117 16.03 -1.56 -23.26
CA CYS A 117 16.35 -2.94 -22.92
C CYS A 117 16.31 -3.87 -24.15
N MET A 118 17.45 -4.47 -24.48
CA MET A 118 17.62 -5.41 -25.59
C MET A 118 17.54 -6.89 -25.15
N ASP A 119 17.39 -7.16 -23.85
CA ASP A 119 17.27 -8.54 -23.34
C ASP A 119 15.83 -9.05 -23.53
N MET A 120 15.68 -10.09 -24.36
CA MET A 120 14.38 -10.71 -24.66
C MET A 120 13.68 -11.39 -23.47
N THR A 121 14.36 -11.52 -22.32
CA THR A 121 13.82 -12.10 -21.09
C THR A 121 13.40 -11.05 -20.06
N ALA A 122 13.69 -9.78 -20.30
CA ALA A 122 13.29 -8.67 -19.46
C ALA A 122 11.83 -8.21 -19.74
N CYS A 123 11.17 -7.65 -18.74
CA CYS A 123 9.78 -7.22 -18.78
C CYS A 123 9.56 -5.95 -19.62
N ASN A 124 10.56 -5.10 -19.71
CA ASN A 124 10.56 -3.90 -20.53
C ASN A 124 11.39 -4.04 -21.81
N TYR A 125 11.58 -5.28 -22.29
CA TYR A 125 12.24 -5.54 -23.57
C TYR A 125 11.63 -4.72 -24.70
N ASP A 126 12.46 -3.97 -25.41
CA ASP A 126 12.10 -3.21 -26.60
C ASP A 126 12.87 -3.73 -27.81
N ALA A 127 12.14 -4.41 -28.70
CA ALA A 127 12.70 -4.96 -29.94
C ALA A 127 13.18 -3.89 -30.95
N THR A 128 12.92 -2.61 -30.70
CA THR A 128 13.36 -1.48 -31.52
C THR A 128 14.61 -0.81 -30.99
N SER A 129 15.02 -1.10 -29.75
CA SER A 129 16.27 -0.61 -29.18
C SER A 129 17.46 -1.28 -29.85
N THR A 130 18.46 -0.46 -30.20
CA THR A 130 19.73 -0.89 -30.79
C THR A 130 20.92 -0.61 -29.88
N ILE A 131 20.69 0.10 -28.77
CA ILE A 131 21.67 0.42 -27.74
C ILE A 131 21.11 -0.04 -26.39
N GLU A 132 21.87 -0.86 -25.68
CA GLU A 132 21.54 -1.29 -24.31
C GLU A 132 21.92 -0.16 -23.33
N ASP A 133 20.94 0.35 -22.58
CA ASP A 133 21.12 1.43 -21.61
C ASP A 133 21.10 0.98 -20.15
N GLY A 134 20.98 -0.33 -19.92
CA GLY A 134 20.87 -0.90 -18.58
C GLY A 134 19.50 -0.70 -17.93
N SER A 135 18.48 -0.30 -18.69
CA SER A 135 17.11 -0.14 -18.17
C SER A 135 16.35 -1.45 -17.98
N CYS A 136 16.91 -2.62 -18.35
CA CYS A 136 16.22 -3.91 -18.25
C CYS A 136 15.70 -4.21 -16.84
N THR A 137 14.39 -4.42 -16.73
CA THR A 137 13.72 -4.88 -15.52
C THR A 137 13.32 -6.34 -15.69
N TYR A 138 13.52 -7.13 -14.65
CA TYR A 138 13.17 -8.55 -14.62
C TYR A 138 12.02 -8.75 -13.64
N PRO A 139 11.21 -9.81 -13.82
CA PRO A 139 10.22 -10.14 -12.81
C PRO A 139 10.92 -10.65 -11.56
N ASP A 140 10.35 -10.37 -10.39
CA ASP A 140 10.84 -10.95 -9.14
C ASP A 140 10.75 -12.48 -9.18
N ALA A 141 11.52 -13.15 -8.34
CA ALA A 141 11.55 -14.61 -8.30
C ALA A 141 10.13 -15.19 -8.17
N PHE A 142 9.85 -16.23 -8.97
CA PHE A 142 8.56 -16.94 -9.03
C PHE A 142 7.37 -16.15 -9.62
N LEU A 143 7.57 -14.90 -10.03
CA LEU A 143 6.58 -14.08 -10.75
C LEU A 143 6.87 -13.98 -12.26
N ASP A 144 5.84 -13.63 -13.02
CA ASP A 144 5.93 -13.18 -14.40
C ASP A 144 6.03 -11.63 -14.46
N CYS A 145 6.24 -11.10 -15.67
CA CYS A 145 6.40 -9.66 -15.89
C CYS A 145 5.15 -8.81 -15.66
N ALA A 146 3.99 -9.42 -15.45
CA ALA A 146 2.77 -8.76 -15.03
C ALA A 146 2.52 -8.89 -13.51
N GLY A 147 3.46 -9.50 -12.78
CA GLY A 147 3.37 -9.73 -11.35
C GLY A 147 2.47 -10.92 -10.98
N ASN A 148 2.19 -11.82 -11.91
CA ASN A 148 1.42 -13.04 -11.61
C ASN A 148 2.37 -14.20 -11.28
N CYS A 149 1.92 -15.10 -10.43
CA CYS A 149 2.69 -16.30 -10.09
C CYS A 149 2.86 -17.26 -11.27
N LEU A 150 4.07 -17.82 -11.37
CA LEU A 150 4.37 -18.87 -12.34
C LEU A 150 3.71 -20.20 -11.95
N ASN A 151 3.62 -20.47 -10.64
CA ASN A 151 2.86 -21.55 -10.03
C ASN A 151 2.06 -20.97 -8.85
N ASP A 152 0.75 -21.12 -8.91
CA ASP A 152 -0.23 -20.70 -7.90
C ASP A 152 -1.38 -21.71 -8.00
N ALA A 153 -1.30 -22.75 -7.18
CA ALA A 153 -2.14 -23.94 -7.27
C ALA A 153 -3.53 -23.71 -6.68
N ASP A 154 -3.66 -22.84 -5.68
CA ASP A 154 -4.91 -22.58 -4.96
C ASP A 154 -5.59 -21.27 -5.40
N GLY A 155 -4.88 -20.39 -6.09
CA GLY A 155 -5.36 -19.17 -6.72
C GLY A 155 -5.48 -17.98 -5.77
N ASP A 156 -4.80 -17.99 -4.62
CA ASP A 156 -4.89 -16.94 -3.62
C ASP A 156 -4.04 -15.69 -3.94
N GLY A 157 -3.14 -15.81 -4.93
CA GLY A 157 -2.26 -14.74 -5.42
C GLY A 157 -0.88 -14.70 -4.76
N VAL A 158 -0.54 -15.66 -3.90
CA VAL A 158 0.81 -15.98 -3.44
C VAL A 158 1.31 -17.18 -4.26
N CYS A 159 2.60 -17.21 -4.59
CA CYS A 159 3.12 -18.29 -5.42
C CYS A 159 3.45 -19.50 -4.55
N ASP A 160 3.23 -20.72 -5.04
CA ASP A 160 3.49 -21.97 -4.31
C ASP A 160 4.89 -21.98 -3.65
N GLU A 161 5.92 -21.47 -4.34
CA GLU A 161 7.29 -21.41 -3.82
C GLU A 161 7.53 -20.35 -2.73
N LEU A 162 6.60 -19.43 -2.55
CA LEU A 162 6.59 -18.35 -1.55
C LEU A 162 5.54 -18.58 -0.46
N GLU A 163 4.79 -19.68 -0.51
CA GLU A 163 3.80 -20.00 0.50
C GLU A 163 4.44 -20.34 1.83
N ILE A 164 3.94 -19.70 2.89
CA ILE A 164 4.29 -20.03 4.26
C ILE A 164 3.13 -20.84 4.83
N ALA A 165 3.39 -22.10 5.18
CA ALA A 165 2.42 -22.99 5.76
C ALA A 165 2.11 -22.61 7.23
N GLY A 166 0.84 -22.58 7.59
CA GLY A 166 0.38 -22.40 8.97
C GLY A 166 -1.08 -21.96 9.06
N CYS A 167 -1.62 -21.85 10.27
CA CYS A 167 -3.02 -21.48 10.42
C CYS A 167 -3.29 -20.05 9.91
N THR A 168 -4.16 -19.92 8.91
CA THR A 168 -4.54 -18.62 8.31
C THR A 168 -5.81 -18.01 8.91
N GLU A 169 -6.48 -18.70 9.85
CA GLU A 169 -7.74 -18.24 10.44
C GLU A 169 -7.55 -17.13 11.48
N LEU A 170 -7.93 -15.90 11.11
CA LEU A 170 -7.86 -14.74 12.01
C LEU A 170 -8.72 -14.94 13.27
N GLY A 171 -8.06 -14.94 14.43
CA GLY A 171 -8.71 -15.14 15.73
C GLY A 171 -8.57 -16.57 16.29
N ASN A 172 -8.00 -17.49 15.50
CA ASN A 172 -7.55 -18.78 16.02
C ASN A 172 -6.30 -18.56 16.90
N PRO A 173 -6.19 -19.20 18.08
CA PRO A 173 -4.97 -19.15 18.90
C PRO A 173 -3.68 -19.56 18.18
N ALA A 174 -3.76 -20.47 17.20
CA ALA A 174 -2.61 -20.88 16.39
C ALA A 174 -2.40 -20.01 15.14
N TYR A 175 -3.15 -18.92 14.97
CA TYR A 175 -3.03 -18.03 13.82
C TYR A 175 -1.58 -17.56 13.61
N ASN A 176 -1.04 -17.85 12.42
CA ASN A 176 0.26 -17.39 12.00
C ASN A 176 0.08 -16.21 11.04
N PRO A 177 0.44 -14.97 11.42
CA PRO A 177 0.28 -13.80 10.57
C PRO A 177 1.15 -13.82 9.30
N SER A 178 2.17 -14.67 9.27
CA SER A 178 3.02 -14.87 8.11
C SER A 178 2.53 -16.01 7.23
N ALA A 179 1.58 -16.84 7.69
CA ALA A 179 1.07 -17.95 6.88
C ALA A 179 0.20 -17.44 5.74
N THR A 180 0.44 -18.00 4.57
CA THR A 180 -0.32 -17.76 3.34
C THR A 180 -1.11 -18.99 2.93
N ASP A 181 -0.72 -20.19 3.36
CA ASP A 181 -1.45 -21.45 3.12
C ASP A 181 -1.78 -22.18 4.43
N ASP A 182 -2.99 -22.73 4.52
CA ASP A 182 -3.47 -23.48 5.69
C ASP A 182 -3.06 -24.95 5.62
N ASP A 183 -2.13 -25.34 6.50
CA ASP A 183 -1.65 -26.72 6.62
C ASP A 183 -2.48 -27.58 7.60
N GLY A 184 -3.58 -27.03 8.13
CA GLY A 184 -4.41 -27.68 9.13
C GLY A 184 -3.84 -27.60 10.55
N SER A 185 -2.88 -26.70 10.80
CA SER A 185 -2.36 -26.41 12.16
C SER A 185 -3.32 -25.57 13.02
N CYS A 186 -4.42 -25.07 12.47
CA CYS A 186 -5.44 -24.36 13.23
C CYS A 186 -6.02 -25.23 14.36
N LEU A 187 -6.11 -24.64 15.57
CA LEU A 187 -6.71 -25.33 16.72
C LEU A 187 -8.24 -25.36 16.60
N VAL A 188 -8.85 -26.45 17.00
CA VAL A 188 -10.30 -26.64 16.97
C VAL A 188 -10.91 -26.19 18.29
N ALA A 189 -11.74 -25.15 18.24
CA ALA A 189 -12.51 -24.68 19.39
C ALA A 189 -13.67 -25.63 19.74
N GLY A 190 -13.96 -25.79 21.03
CA GLY A 190 -15.14 -26.52 21.48
C GLY A 190 -15.41 -26.33 22.96
N CYS A 191 -16.28 -27.17 23.53
CA CYS A 191 -16.60 -27.07 24.95
C CYS A 191 -15.83 -28.10 25.78
N LEU A 192 -14.78 -27.66 26.47
CA LEU A 192 -13.96 -28.53 27.33
C LEU A 192 -14.49 -28.65 28.78
N ILE A 193 -15.64 -28.06 29.08
CA ILE A 193 -16.24 -28.12 30.41
C ILE A 193 -16.98 -29.46 30.59
N PRO A 194 -16.55 -30.35 31.50
CA PRO A 194 -17.02 -31.75 31.55
C PRO A 194 -18.53 -31.96 31.80
N PHE A 195 -19.20 -30.98 32.39
CA PHE A 195 -20.62 -31.05 32.70
C PHE A 195 -21.49 -30.22 31.74
N ALA A 196 -20.89 -29.57 30.73
CA ALA A 196 -21.65 -28.97 29.64
C ALA A 196 -22.35 -30.06 28.82
N CYS A 197 -23.54 -29.75 28.33
CA CYS A 197 -24.39 -30.68 27.60
C CYS A 197 -23.77 -31.14 26.27
N ASN A 198 -22.91 -30.33 25.69
CA ASN A 198 -22.16 -30.62 24.47
C ASN A 198 -20.65 -30.70 24.72
N TYR A 199 -20.25 -31.18 25.91
CA TYR A 199 -18.84 -31.43 26.23
C TYR A 199 -18.16 -32.22 25.11
N ASP A 200 -17.05 -31.68 24.62
CA ASP A 200 -16.22 -32.24 23.56
C ASP A 200 -14.78 -32.34 24.06
N SER A 201 -14.35 -33.55 24.38
CA SER A 201 -12.98 -33.81 24.82
C SER A 201 -11.95 -33.80 23.69
N THR A 202 -12.38 -33.60 22.44
CA THR A 202 -11.50 -33.58 21.25
C THR A 202 -11.14 -32.17 20.81
N ALA A 203 -11.76 -31.14 21.40
CA ALA A 203 -11.40 -29.75 21.18
C ALA A 203 -10.01 -29.44 21.76
N ASP A 204 -9.26 -28.57 21.08
CA ASP A 204 -7.92 -28.17 21.47
C ASP A 204 -7.94 -27.05 22.53
N TYR A 205 -8.96 -26.20 22.48
CA TYR A 205 -9.20 -25.14 23.47
C TYR A 205 -10.69 -24.87 23.68
N ILE A 206 -11.00 -24.25 24.82
CA ILE A 206 -12.38 -23.90 25.15
C ILE A 206 -12.82 -22.62 24.46
N ASP A 207 -13.95 -22.69 23.77
CA ASP A 207 -14.80 -21.53 23.52
C ASP A 207 -16.05 -21.66 24.39
N ILE A 208 -16.11 -20.84 25.45
CA ILE A 208 -17.20 -20.87 26.42
C ILE A 208 -18.54 -20.49 25.79
N ALA A 209 -18.55 -19.74 24.69
CA ALA A 209 -19.79 -19.39 23.99
C ALA A 209 -20.39 -20.59 23.24
N LEU A 210 -19.56 -21.59 22.91
CA LEU A 210 -20.01 -22.84 22.32
C LEU A 210 -20.54 -23.82 23.38
N CYS A 211 -20.24 -23.63 24.66
CA CYS A 211 -20.74 -24.50 25.72
C CYS A 211 -22.24 -24.34 25.94
N ASP A 212 -22.98 -25.42 25.75
CA ASP A 212 -24.41 -25.51 26.03
C ASP A 212 -24.63 -26.02 27.46
N PHE A 213 -25.20 -25.17 28.31
CA PHE A 213 -25.57 -25.53 29.69
C PHE A 213 -27.08 -25.65 29.88
N SER A 214 -27.84 -25.76 28.80
CA SER A 214 -29.31 -25.65 28.81
C SER A 214 -30.01 -26.88 28.24
N SER A 215 -29.48 -27.52 27.20
CA SER A 215 -30.20 -28.60 26.50
C SER A 215 -30.36 -29.90 27.29
N CYS A 216 -29.51 -30.13 28.28
CA CYS A 216 -29.52 -31.30 29.17
C CYS A 216 -29.96 -30.95 30.59
N VAL A 217 -30.47 -29.73 30.80
CA VAL A 217 -31.04 -29.30 32.08
C VAL A 217 -32.47 -29.76 32.18
N GLY A 218 -32.81 -30.37 33.30
CA GLY A 218 -34.16 -30.77 33.62
C GLY A 218 -34.35 -30.95 35.11
N CYS A 219 -35.57 -31.33 35.48
CA CYS A 219 -35.83 -31.68 36.87
C CYS A 219 -35.30 -33.08 37.15
N THR A 220 -34.21 -33.18 37.92
CA THR A 220 -33.63 -34.49 38.29
C THR A 220 -34.17 -35.03 39.61
N ASP A 221 -35.14 -34.36 40.24
CA ASP A 221 -35.77 -34.80 41.48
C ASP A 221 -36.82 -35.89 41.18
N PRO A 222 -36.63 -37.14 41.66
CA PRO A 222 -37.59 -38.22 41.44
C PRO A 222 -38.98 -37.98 42.06
N GLU A 223 -39.10 -37.06 43.02
CA GLU A 223 -40.37 -36.71 43.69
C GLU A 223 -41.16 -35.63 42.93
N ALA A 224 -40.57 -35.01 41.91
CA ALA A 224 -41.22 -34.00 41.09
C ALA A 224 -42.11 -34.59 39.97
N CYS A 225 -43.17 -33.88 39.66
CA CYS A 225 -44.17 -34.24 38.65
C CYS A 225 -43.62 -34.32 37.22
N ASN A 226 -42.61 -33.53 36.93
CA ASN A 226 -41.94 -33.47 35.64
C ASN A 226 -40.48 -33.94 35.73
N TYR A 227 -40.21 -34.91 36.61
CA TYR A 227 -38.94 -35.61 36.67
C TYR A 227 -38.48 -36.07 35.28
N ASP A 228 -37.27 -35.67 34.91
CA ASP A 228 -36.62 -36.04 33.67
C ASP A 228 -35.41 -36.93 33.96
N ALA A 229 -35.58 -38.23 33.68
CA ALA A 229 -34.51 -39.22 33.82
C ALA A 229 -33.37 -39.06 32.79
N GLY A 230 -33.60 -38.29 31.72
CA GLY A 230 -32.61 -37.98 30.68
C GLY A 230 -31.79 -36.73 30.95
N ALA A 231 -32.20 -35.90 31.91
CA ALA A 231 -31.46 -34.71 32.31
C ALA A 231 -30.15 -35.09 33.03
N THR A 232 -29.04 -34.51 32.59
CA THR A 232 -27.72 -34.69 33.21
C THR A 232 -27.33 -33.51 34.10
N LEU A 233 -28.00 -32.37 33.94
CA LEU A 233 -27.88 -31.19 34.81
C LEU A 233 -29.21 -30.93 35.53
N SER A 234 -29.12 -30.70 36.84
CA SER A 234 -30.28 -30.40 37.67
C SER A 234 -30.56 -28.90 37.74
N SER A 235 -31.82 -28.51 37.57
CA SER A 235 -32.34 -27.18 37.93
C SER A 235 -33.64 -27.32 38.73
N ALA A 236 -33.62 -26.84 39.97
CA ALA A 236 -34.78 -26.85 40.86
C ALA A 236 -35.93 -25.98 40.35
N ALA A 237 -35.63 -24.89 39.63
CA ALA A 237 -36.65 -23.99 39.05
C ALA A 237 -37.50 -24.66 37.96
N LEU A 238 -37.02 -25.75 37.36
CA LEU A 238 -37.79 -26.53 36.40
C LEU A 238 -38.66 -27.59 37.06
N CYS A 239 -38.44 -27.92 38.33
CA CYS A 239 -39.21 -28.95 39.02
C CYS A 239 -40.61 -28.45 39.38
N THR A 240 -41.62 -29.19 38.97
CA THR A 240 -43.02 -28.96 39.34
C THR A 240 -43.43 -29.99 40.39
N TYR A 241 -44.03 -29.54 41.49
CA TYR A 241 -44.55 -30.40 42.55
C TYR A 241 -46.08 -30.23 42.68
N PRO A 242 -46.79 -31.20 43.29
CA PRO A 242 -48.20 -31.04 43.60
C PRO A 242 -48.42 -29.81 44.50
N SER A 243 -49.52 -29.09 44.27
CA SER A 243 -49.82 -27.86 45.01
C SER A 243 -50.13 -28.07 46.50
N ILE A 244 -50.47 -29.30 46.89
CA ILE A 244 -50.78 -29.73 48.26
C ILE A 244 -50.47 -31.22 48.45
N PRO A 245 -50.14 -31.69 49.67
CA PRO A 245 -49.54 -33.01 49.92
C PRO A 245 -50.41 -34.24 49.64
N PHE A 246 -51.74 -34.08 49.60
CA PHE A 246 -52.70 -35.18 49.40
C PHE A 246 -53.20 -35.29 47.95
N LEU A 247 -52.62 -34.50 47.03
CA LEU A 247 -52.83 -34.64 45.59
C LEU A 247 -51.59 -35.21 44.89
N ASN A 248 -51.83 -36.07 43.92
CA ASN A 248 -50.85 -36.48 42.92
C ASN A 248 -50.65 -35.36 41.89
N CYS A 249 -49.62 -35.51 41.07
CA CYS A 249 -49.25 -34.57 40.02
C CYS A 249 -50.30 -34.33 38.92
N ASP A 250 -51.21 -35.27 38.73
CA ASP A 250 -52.34 -35.15 37.79
C ASP A 250 -53.61 -34.59 38.46
N GLY A 251 -53.52 -34.20 39.74
CA GLY A 251 -54.64 -33.74 40.54
C GLY A 251 -55.55 -34.84 41.06
N SER A 252 -55.19 -36.12 40.92
CA SER A 252 -55.88 -37.23 41.59
C SER A 252 -55.47 -37.31 43.06
N CYS A 253 -56.32 -37.93 43.89
CA CYS A 253 -56.05 -38.08 45.31
C CYS A 253 -54.94 -39.10 45.57
N VAL A 254 -54.06 -38.81 46.53
CA VAL A 254 -53.07 -39.78 47.03
C VAL A 254 -53.78 -40.93 47.74
N ASN A 255 -54.90 -40.63 48.40
CA ASN A 255 -55.77 -41.60 49.04
C ASN A 255 -57.24 -41.21 48.78
N ASP A 256 -57.98 -42.15 48.21
CA ASP A 256 -59.41 -42.08 47.88
C ASP A 256 -59.95 -43.50 48.12
N THR A 257 -60.43 -43.73 49.34
CA THR A 257 -60.76 -45.04 49.86
C THR A 257 -62.04 -45.60 49.24
N ASP A 258 -63.01 -44.73 48.91
CA ASP A 258 -64.32 -45.12 48.39
C ASP A 258 -64.46 -44.96 46.86
N GLY A 259 -63.53 -44.23 46.23
CA GLY A 259 -63.39 -44.08 44.79
C GLY A 259 -64.36 -43.07 44.18
N ASP A 260 -64.94 -42.15 44.97
CA ASP A 260 -65.91 -41.16 44.50
C ASP A 260 -65.26 -39.91 43.86
N GLY A 261 -63.92 -39.78 43.98
CA GLY A 261 -63.13 -38.69 43.44
C GLY A 261 -62.94 -37.50 44.39
N VAL A 262 -63.39 -37.60 45.64
CA VAL A 262 -63.04 -36.72 46.75
C VAL A 262 -61.92 -37.39 47.55
N CYS A 263 -60.87 -36.65 47.90
CA CYS A 263 -59.78 -37.24 48.67
C CYS A 263 -60.23 -37.50 50.11
N ASP A 264 -59.74 -38.56 50.76
CA ASP A 264 -60.10 -38.90 52.15
C ASP A 264 -59.98 -37.70 53.11
N GLU A 265 -58.94 -36.86 52.95
CA GLU A 265 -58.73 -35.66 53.77
C GLU A 265 -59.77 -34.54 53.52
N GLN A 266 -60.49 -34.61 52.40
CA GLN A 266 -61.54 -33.68 51.99
C GLN A 266 -62.95 -34.27 52.16
N GLU A 267 -63.07 -35.52 52.60
CA GLU A 267 -64.36 -36.14 52.85
C GLU A 267 -65.09 -35.43 53.99
N ILE A 268 -66.39 -35.22 53.78
CA ILE A 268 -67.29 -34.66 54.78
C ILE A 268 -68.19 -35.80 55.25
N PRO A 269 -67.99 -36.34 56.46
CA PRO A 269 -68.86 -37.35 57.04
C PRO A 269 -70.24 -36.77 57.36
N GLY A 270 -71.30 -37.48 57.01
CA GLY A 270 -72.66 -37.18 57.43
C GLY A 270 -73.71 -37.86 56.57
N CYS A 271 -74.98 -37.70 56.92
CA CYS A 271 -76.03 -38.38 56.16
C CYS A 271 -76.15 -37.87 54.71
N THR A 272 -75.97 -38.76 53.74
CA THR A 272 -76.09 -38.47 52.29
C THR A 272 -77.48 -38.78 51.71
N ASP A 273 -78.38 -39.39 52.48
CA ASP A 273 -79.74 -39.71 52.05
C ASP A 273 -80.67 -38.49 52.13
N VAL A 274 -81.12 -37.99 50.97
CA VAL A 274 -82.07 -36.87 50.84
C VAL A 274 -83.41 -37.08 51.55
N ALA A 275 -83.76 -38.32 51.91
CA ALA A 275 -84.97 -38.66 52.64
C ALA A 275 -84.82 -38.59 54.18
N ALA A 276 -83.59 -38.46 54.70
CA ALA A 276 -83.34 -38.36 56.12
C ALA A 276 -83.57 -36.95 56.66
N VAL A 277 -83.98 -36.84 57.93
CA VAL A 277 -84.25 -35.54 58.57
C VAL A 277 -82.98 -34.77 58.93
N ASN A 278 -81.84 -35.46 59.01
CA ASN A 278 -80.51 -34.89 59.22
C ASN A 278 -79.62 -34.98 57.97
N PHE A 279 -80.22 -35.05 56.77
CA PHE A 279 -79.51 -34.99 55.50
C PHE A 279 -78.56 -33.78 55.44
N ASN A 280 -77.29 -34.04 55.14
CA ASN A 280 -76.30 -33.00 54.89
C ASN A 280 -76.01 -32.94 53.38
N PRO A 281 -76.42 -31.86 52.67
CA PRO A 281 -76.15 -31.72 51.24
C PRO A 281 -74.66 -31.58 50.88
N TYR A 282 -73.79 -31.43 51.88
CA TYR A 282 -72.34 -31.33 51.71
C TYR A 282 -71.61 -32.58 52.18
N ALA A 283 -72.30 -33.60 52.72
CA ALA A 283 -71.65 -34.85 53.04
C ALA A 283 -71.23 -35.57 51.76
N THR A 284 -69.97 -35.98 51.70
CA THR A 284 -69.42 -36.80 50.62
C THR A 284 -69.30 -38.26 51.06
N ASP A 285 -69.20 -38.52 52.37
CA ASP A 285 -69.16 -39.87 52.95
C ASP A 285 -70.33 -40.08 53.95
N ASP A 286 -71.03 -41.22 53.82
CA ASP A 286 -72.15 -41.59 54.70
C ASP A 286 -71.64 -42.27 55.96
N ASP A 287 -71.66 -41.55 57.07
CA ASP A 287 -71.24 -42.06 58.39
C ASP A 287 -72.30 -42.96 59.07
N GLY A 288 -73.42 -43.23 58.38
CA GLY A 288 -74.52 -44.02 58.88
C GLY A 288 -75.39 -43.27 59.90
N SER A 289 -75.22 -41.95 60.05
CA SER A 289 -76.02 -41.12 60.95
C SER A 289 -77.44 -40.84 60.43
N CYS A 290 -77.80 -41.26 59.21
CA CYS A 290 -79.11 -40.98 58.61
C CYS A 290 -80.30 -41.39 59.49
N ILE A 291 -81.10 -40.39 59.88
CA ILE A 291 -82.33 -40.57 60.66
C ILE A 291 -83.52 -40.55 59.69
N ILE A 292 -84.09 -41.73 59.44
CA ILE A 292 -85.34 -41.88 58.68
C ILE A 292 -86.50 -41.93 59.66
N GLN A 293 -87.38 -40.94 59.65
CA GLN A 293 -88.56 -40.94 60.53
C GLN A 293 -89.76 -41.66 59.90
N VAL A 294 -90.36 -42.57 60.67
CA VAL A 294 -91.57 -43.30 60.30
C VAL A 294 -92.78 -42.67 61.00
N GLY A 295 -93.73 -42.16 60.21
CA GLY A 295 -94.98 -41.60 60.74
C GLY A 295 -95.99 -42.68 61.08
N GLY A 296 -96.55 -42.65 62.28
CA GLY A 296 -97.51 -43.66 62.73
C GLY A 296 -98.20 -43.28 64.03
N CYS A 297 -98.74 -44.29 64.73
CA CYS A 297 -99.44 -44.06 65.98
C CYS A 297 -98.49 -44.18 67.18
N VAL A 298 -97.92 -43.07 67.64
CA VAL A 298 -96.95 -43.03 68.76
C VAL A 298 -97.60 -42.96 70.15
N LEU A 299 -98.92 -42.94 70.24
CA LEU A 299 -99.61 -42.77 71.52
C LEU A 299 -99.75 -44.15 72.22
N PRO A 300 -99.09 -44.38 73.38
CA PRO A 300 -99.02 -45.71 74.01
C PRO A 300 -100.36 -46.20 74.60
N PHE A 301 -101.41 -45.38 74.54
CA PHE A 301 -102.77 -45.74 74.95
C PHE A 301 -103.72 -45.99 73.76
N ALA A 302 -103.27 -45.75 72.53
CA ALA A 302 -104.04 -46.09 71.34
C ALA A 302 -104.05 -47.61 71.11
N CYS A 303 -105.10 -48.11 70.47
CA CYS A 303 -105.31 -49.53 70.24
C CYS A 303 -104.33 -50.11 69.22
N ASN A 304 -103.87 -49.29 68.28
CA ASN A 304 -102.86 -49.61 67.28
C ASN A 304 -101.57 -48.83 67.51
N TYR A 305 -101.21 -48.59 68.77
CA TYR A 305 -99.90 -48.03 69.13
C TYR A 305 -98.80 -48.80 68.39
N ASP A 306 -98.01 -48.05 67.63
CA ASP A 306 -96.89 -48.53 66.85
C ASP A 306 -95.60 -48.14 67.57
N PRO A 307 -94.91 -49.09 68.22
CA PRO A 307 -93.64 -48.80 68.89
C PRO A 307 -92.53 -48.45 67.91
N ASP A 308 -92.70 -48.71 66.61
CA ASP A 308 -91.72 -48.41 65.57
C ASP A 308 -92.00 -47.05 64.89
N ALA A 309 -93.04 -46.31 65.32
CA ALA A 309 -93.33 -44.96 64.82
C ALA A 309 -92.57 -43.87 65.59
N ASP A 310 -92.00 -42.91 64.88
CA ASP A 310 -91.17 -41.82 65.44
C ASP A 310 -91.95 -40.53 65.71
N TYR A 311 -93.08 -40.33 65.04
CA TYR A 311 -93.95 -39.17 65.26
C TYR A 311 -95.43 -39.49 65.01
N TYR A 312 -96.29 -38.74 65.68
CA TYR A 312 -97.74 -38.83 65.54
C TYR A 312 -98.17 -38.38 64.14
N LEU A 313 -98.60 -39.33 63.31
CA LEU A 313 -99.26 -39.03 62.06
C LEU A 313 -100.76 -38.74 62.34
N PRO A 314 -101.31 -37.55 62.07
CA PRO A 314 -102.67 -37.21 62.45
C PRO A 314 -103.72 -38.20 61.89
N GLY A 315 -104.52 -38.78 62.79
CA GLY A 315 -105.54 -39.78 62.43
C GLY A 315 -105.04 -41.21 62.27
N SER A 316 -103.75 -41.47 62.51
CA SER A 316 -103.18 -42.82 62.52
C SER A 316 -103.59 -43.64 63.73
N CYS A 317 -103.90 -43.00 64.87
CA CYS A 317 -104.27 -43.69 66.11
C CYS A 317 -105.76 -44.04 66.16
N ASP A 318 -106.04 -45.30 66.43
CA ASP A 318 -107.34 -45.86 66.74
C ASP A 318 -107.56 -45.87 68.26
N PHE A 319 -108.66 -45.28 68.73
CA PHE A 319 -109.05 -45.22 70.15
C PHE A 319 -110.33 -46.01 70.45
N SER A 320 -110.80 -46.83 69.52
CA SER A 320 -112.06 -47.58 69.64
C SER A 320 -112.12 -48.48 70.88
N CYS A 321 -110.98 -48.95 71.38
CA CYS A 321 -110.83 -49.75 72.59
C CYS A 321 -111.03 -48.97 73.91
N LEU A 322 -111.03 -47.63 73.91
CA LEU A 322 -111.14 -46.82 75.13
C LEU A 322 -112.59 -46.51 75.57
N PHE A 323 -113.59 -46.57 74.66
CA PHE A 323 -114.96 -46.08 74.92
C PHE A 323 -116.06 -47.16 74.83
N GLY A 324 -115.70 -48.44 74.89
CA GLY A 324 -116.65 -49.56 74.76
C GLY A 324 -117.31 -49.97 76.08
N THR A 325 -118.64 -49.82 76.18
CA THR A 325 -119.44 -50.49 77.22
C THR A 325 -119.63 -51.96 76.85
N GLY A 326 -118.86 -52.84 77.50
CA GLY A 326 -119.23 -54.24 77.74
C GLY A 326 -119.13 -55.21 76.55
N GLU A 327 -117.90 -55.58 76.16
CA GLU A 327 -117.50 -56.97 75.87
C GLU A 327 -115.99 -56.96 75.54
N MET A 328 -115.17 -57.21 76.56
CA MET A 328 -113.77 -57.58 76.38
C MET A 328 -113.72 -58.96 75.72
N ALA A 329 -113.44 -59.01 74.42
CA ALA A 329 -113.16 -60.26 73.72
C ALA A 329 -112.08 -60.08 72.64
N GLY A 330 -110.83 -60.40 73.01
CA GLY A 330 -110.05 -61.32 72.17
C GLY A 330 -108.88 -60.78 71.34
N GLY A 331 -108.28 -59.64 71.67
CA GLY A 331 -107.03 -59.21 71.04
C GLY A 331 -106.34 -58.14 71.86
N GLY A 332 -105.79 -58.52 73.03
CA GLY A 332 -105.05 -57.59 73.88
C GLY A 332 -103.88 -56.97 73.13
N CYS A 333 -103.64 -55.68 73.37
CA CYS A 333 -102.44 -55.00 72.89
C CYS A 333 -101.21 -55.86 73.21
N ALA A 334 -100.42 -56.15 72.18
CA ALA A 334 -99.29 -57.08 72.26
C ALA A 334 -98.07 -56.50 73.00
N ASN A 335 -98.12 -55.23 73.38
CA ASN A 335 -97.00 -54.49 73.94
C ASN A 335 -97.21 -54.20 75.43
N GLU A 336 -96.27 -54.65 76.26
CA GLU A 336 -96.27 -54.47 77.72
C GLU A 336 -96.00 -53.02 78.17
N LEU A 337 -95.54 -52.16 77.26
CA LEU A 337 -95.29 -50.73 77.48
C LEU A 337 -96.52 -49.85 77.20
N ALA A 338 -97.58 -50.42 76.60
CA ALA A 338 -98.81 -49.69 76.36
C ALA A 338 -99.58 -49.49 77.69
N CYS A 339 -100.06 -48.28 77.99
CA CYS A 339 -100.75 -48.01 79.26
C CYS A 339 -102.08 -48.80 79.41
N ASN A 340 -102.61 -49.32 78.30
CA ASN A 340 -103.79 -50.20 78.28
C ASN A 340 -103.43 -51.69 78.49
N TYR A 341 -102.17 -52.02 78.75
CA TYR A 341 -101.72 -53.36 79.15
C TYR A 341 -102.15 -53.67 80.59
N GLY A 342 -103.40 -54.09 80.77
CA GLY A 342 -103.87 -54.77 81.98
C GLY A 342 -104.56 -53.95 83.07
N ALA A 343 -104.93 -52.68 82.86
CA ALA A 343 -105.71 -51.92 83.85
C ALA A 343 -107.23 -52.13 83.66
N GLN A 344 -107.91 -52.62 84.70
CA GLN A 344 -109.36 -52.88 84.66
C GLN A 344 -110.25 -51.76 85.23
N ASP A 345 -109.75 -50.69 85.87
CA ASP A 345 -110.68 -49.78 86.59
C ASP A 345 -110.20 -48.33 86.82
N GLU A 346 -109.39 -47.72 85.94
CA GLU A 346 -109.08 -46.27 86.06
C GLU A 346 -109.43 -45.52 84.76
N PRO A 347 -110.15 -44.37 84.82
CA PRO A 347 -110.42 -43.55 83.65
C PRO A 347 -109.12 -42.98 83.09
N CYS A 348 -109.01 -42.97 81.76
CA CYS A 348 -107.82 -42.52 81.04
C CYS A 348 -107.47 -41.07 81.41
N MET A 349 -106.36 -40.86 82.11
CA MET A 349 -105.88 -39.55 82.57
C MET A 349 -105.36 -38.64 81.44
N PHE A 350 -105.49 -39.07 80.18
CA PHE A 350 -104.85 -38.45 79.01
C PHE A 350 -105.83 -37.68 78.11
N PHE A 351 -107.12 -37.61 78.47
CA PHE A 351 -108.13 -36.81 77.77
C PHE A 351 -108.76 -35.76 78.68
N ASP A 352 -109.05 -34.58 78.13
CA ASP A 352 -109.82 -33.55 78.81
C ASP A 352 -111.33 -33.89 78.84
N VAL A 353 -112.12 -33.04 79.50
CA VAL A 353 -113.58 -33.21 79.63
C VAL A 353 -114.34 -33.13 78.30
N ASP A 354 -113.68 -32.66 77.23
CA ASP A 354 -114.22 -32.50 75.88
C ASP A 354 -113.72 -33.60 74.93
N GLY A 355 -112.92 -34.56 75.42
CA GLY A 355 -112.41 -35.70 74.65
C GLY A 355 -111.17 -35.40 73.80
N ASN A 356 -110.49 -34.27 74.04
CA ASN A 356 -109.23 -33.95 73.37
C ASN A 356 -108.06 -34.53 74.17
N ILE A 357 -106.98 -34.90 73.46
CA ILE A 357 -105.73 -35.35 74.06
C ILE A 357 -105.17 -34.18 74.91
N CYS A 358 -104.96 -34.41 76.21
CA CYS A 358 -104.50 -33.40 77.16
C CYS A 358 -103.06 -33.61 77.64
N VAL A 359 -102.34 -34.59 77.05
CA VAL A 359 -100.90 -34.75 77.24
C VAL A 359 -100.11 -33.82 76.32
N PRO A 360 -99.02 -33.20 76.81
CA PRO A 360 -98.14 -32.39 75.98
C PRO A 360 -97.50 -33.26 74.89
N GLY A 361 -97.73 -32.85 73.64
CA GLY A 361 -96.95 -33.30 72.48
C GLY A 361 -95.78 -32.34 72.28
N GLY A 362 -94.65 -32.89 71.88
CA GLY A 362 -93.41 -32.15 71.66
C GLY A 362 -92.32 -33.13 71.22
N CYS A 363 -91.08 -32.67 71.08
CA CYS A 363 -90.04 -33.59 70.67
C CYS A 363 -89.58 -34.51 71.81
N THR A 364 -89.73 -35.81 71.66
CA THR A 364 -89.28 -36.80 72.66
C THR A 364 -87.87 -37.34 72.40
N ASN A 365 -87.21 -36.92 71.32
CA ASN A 365 -85.85 -37.36 71.01
C ASN A 365 -84.83 -36.43 71.66
N GLU A 366 -84.03 -36.96 72.60
CA GLU A 366 -82.96 -36.22 73.28
C GLU A 366 -81.90 -35.65 72.33
N ALA A 367 -81.78 -36.19 71.10
CA ALA A 367 -80.86 -35.70 70.09
C ALA A 367 -81.37 -34.47 69.31
N ALA A 368 -82.63 -34.05 69.49
CA ALA A 368 -83.18 -32.88 68.82
C ALA A 368 -82.91 -31.58 69.62
N CYS A 369 -82.74 -30.48 68.89
CA CYS A 369 -82.48 -29.16 69.41
C CYS A 369 -83.59 -28.59 70.30
N ASN A 370 -84.83 -29.01 70.04
CA ASN A 370 -86.01 -28.65 70.82
C ASN A 370 -86.56 -29.84 71.61
N TYR A 371 -85.69 -30.78 72.02
CA TYR A 371 -86.07 -31.84 72.93
C TYR A 371 -86.85 -31.29 74.12
N ASP A 372 -88.04 -31.84 74.33
CA ASP A 372 -88.95 -31.49 75.39
C ASP A 372 -89.06 -32.67 76.35
N SER A 373 -88.40 -32.56 77.50
CA SER A 373 -88.44 -33.61 78.53
C SER A 373 -89.83 -33.79 79.15
N ASP A 374 -90.75 -32.84 78.95
CA ASP A 374 -92.13 -32.94 79.40
C ASP A 374 -93.05 -33.57 78.34
N ALA A 375 -92.58 -33.73 77.09
CA ALA A 375 -93.36 -34.36 76.03
C ALA A 375 -93.55 -35.86 76.29
N VAL A 376 -94.79 -36.32 76.18
CA VAL A 376 -95.13 -37.75 76.37
C VAL A 376 -95.11 -38.52 75.05
N TYR A 377 -95.24 -37.81 73.94
CA TYR A 377 -95.19 -38.37 72.59
C TYR A 377 -94.61 -37.36 71.61
N SER A 378 -93.89 -37.87 70.61
CA SER A 378 -93.38 -37.07 69.50
C SER A 378 -94.52 -36.64 68.58
N ASP A 379 -94.79 -35.35 68.48
CA ASP A 379 -95.77 -34.79 67.56
C ASP A 379 -95.17 -34.43 66.18
N GLY A 380 -93.91 -34.83 65.95
CA GLY A 380 -93.15 -34.49 64.75
C GLY A 380 -92.52 -33.09 64.80
N SER A 381 -92.63 -32.38 65.91
CA SER A 381 -91.98 -31.07 66.09
C SER A 381 -90.48 -31.15 66.31
N CYS A 382 -89.88 -32.34 66.41
CA CYS A 382 -88.43 -32.50 66.58
C CYS A 382 -87.64 -31.74 65.51
N ASP A 383 -86.90 -30.75 65.99
CA ASP A 383 -86.04 -29.89 65.21
C ASP A 383 -84.60 -30.34 65.42
N TYR A 384 -84.00 -30.92 64.40
CA TYR A 384 -82.61 -31.38 64.44
C TYR A 384 -81.64 -30.34 63.85
N VAL A 385 -82.14 -29.17 63.45
CA VAL A 385 -81.40 -28.21 62.61
C VAL A 385 -81.12 -26.90 63.34
N THR A 386 -82.00 -26.41 64.21
CA THR A 386 -81.84 -25.04 64.77
C THR A 386 -80.72 -24.86 65.79
N CYS A 387 -80.20 -25.94 66.36
CA CYS A 387 -78.99 -25.96 67.18
C CYS A 387 -77.74 -26.45 66.43
N ALA A 388 -77.87 -26.80 65.15
CA ALA A 388 -76.72 -27.10 64.32
C ALA A 388 -75.91 -25.82 64.10
N VAL A 389 -74.67 -25.82 64.58
CA VAL A 389 -73.71 -24.77 64.25
C VAL A 389 -73.05 -25.20 62.95
N TYR A 390 -73.45 -24.53 61.88
CA TYR A 390 -72.90 -24.75 60.54
C TYR A 390 -71.56 -24.02 60.40
N GLY A 391 -70.51 -24.77 60.12
CA GLY A 391 -69.16 -24.26 59.92
C GLY A 391 -68.28 -25.35 59.30
N CYS A 392 -66.97 -25.13 59.24
CA CYS A 392 -66.06 -26.20 58.86
C CYS A 392 -65.69 -27.04 60.09
N ASN A 393 -66.13 -28.29 60.17
CA ASN A 393 -65.86 -29.18 61.30
C ASN A 393 -64.84 -30.29 60.98
N VAL A 394 -64.09 -30.18 59.86
CA VAL A 394 -63.06 -31.16 59.48
C VAL A 394 -61.72 -30.79 60.11
N GLU A 395 -61.23 -31.66 60.99
CA GLU A 395 -59.91 -31.53 61.63
C GLU A 395 -58.81 -31.64 60.56
N GLY A 396 -58.22 -30.51 60.18
CA GLY A 396 -57.23 -30.41 59.09
C GLY A 396 -57.51 -29.31 58.08
N ALA A 397 -58.72 -28.77 58.03
CA ALA A 397 -59.03 -27.59 57.22
C ALA A 397 -58.45 -26.31 57.83
N CYS A 398 -58.02 -25.39 56.96
CA CYS A 398 -57.43 -24.10 57.34
C CYS A 398 -58.39 -23.18 58.09
N ASN A 399 -59.70 -23.33 57.86
CA ASN A 399 -60.76 -22.59 58.54
C ASN A 399 -61.59 -23.49 59.48
N TYR A 400 -60.97 -24.52 60.06
CA TYR A 400 -61.61 -25.40 61.03
C TYR A 400 -62.20 -24.62 62.22
N GLU A 401 -63.45 -24.90 62.54
CA GLU A 401 -64.24 -24.31 63.62
C GLU A 401 -64.61 -25.39 64.64
N VAL A 402 -64.00 -25.35 65.82
CA VAL A 402 -64.20 -26.36 66.88
C VAL A 402 -65.63 -26.46 67.41
N GLU A 403 -66.44 -25.40 67.26
CA GLU A 403 -67.83 -25.36 67.72
C GLU A 403 -68.83 -25.78 66.62
N ALA A 404 -68.37 -26.00 65.38
CA ALA A 404 -69.22 -26.43 64.29
C ALA A 404 -69.60 -27.90 64.48
N THR A 405 -70.91 -28.17 64.61
CA THR A 405 -71.43 -29.53 64.74
C THR A 405 -71.81 -30.12 63.39
N HIS A 406 -71.96 -29.28 62.35
CA HIS A 406 -72.32 -29.70 61.01
C HIS A 406 -71.48 -28.97 59.97
N ASN A 407 -70.96 -29.73 59.01
CA ASN A 407 -70.22 -29.16 57.90
C ASN A 407 -71.16 -28.45 56.91
N ASN A 408 -70.78 -27.28 56.43
CA ASN A 408 -71.55 -26.52 55.44
C ASN A 408 -70.85 -26.42 54.07
N GLY A 409 -69.85 -27.27 53.81
CA GLY A 409 -69.06 -27.28 52.58
C GLY A 409 -68.11 -26.09 52.44
N THR A 410 -67.91 -25.28 53.49
CA THR A 410 -66.99 -24.13 53.45
C THR A 410 -65.57 -24.47 53.90
N CYS A 411 -65.27 -25.73 54.20
CA CYS A 411 -63.92 -26.15 54.55
C CYS A 411 -62.93 -25.82 53.43
N ASN A 412 -61.90 -25.05 53.78
CA ASN A 412 -60.84 -24.66 52.89
C ASN A 412 -59.56 -25.38 53.35
N PHE A 413 -58.97 -26.18 52.46
CA PHE A 413 -57.75 -26.93 52.73
C PHE A 413 -56.51 -26.32 52.09
N THR A 414 -56.63 -25.15 51.47
CA THR A 414 -55.56 -24.54 50.66
C THR A 414 -55.15 -23.17 51.20
N SER A 415 -56.03 -22.44 51.88
CA SER A 415 -55.82 -21.05 52.26
C SER A 415 -54.76 -20.82 53.34
N CYS A 416 -54.32 -21.87 54.03
CA CYS A 416 -53.23 -21.85 54.99
C CYS A 416 -51.93 -22.43 54.44
N TYR A 417 -51.98 -22.97 53.21
CA TYR A 417 -50.83 -23.48 52.49
C TYR A 417 -50.28 -22.39 51.58
N GLY A 418 -49.01 -22.08 51.74
CA GLY A 418 -48.29 -21.09 50.95
C GLY A 418 -46.85 -21.04 51.41
N CYS A 419 -46.04 -20.19 50.79
CA CYS A 419 -44.64 -20.10 51.22
C CYS A 419 -44.55 -19.43 52.60
N THR A 420 -43.98 -20.15 53.58
CA THR A 420 -43.80 -19.64 54.95
C THR A 420 -42.41 -19.02 55.19
N ASP A 421 -41.50 -19.11 54.22
CA ASP A 421 -40.17 -18.48 54.31
C ASP A 421 -40.25 -16.99 53.98
N VAL A 422 -39.98 -16.15 54.98
CA VAL A 422 -39.97 -14.68 54.87
C VAL A 422 -38.97 -14.14 53.84
N ASN A 423 -37.96 -14.93 53.46
CA ASN A 423 -36.97 -14.54 52.47
C ASN A 423 -37.34 -14.95 51.04
N ALA A 424 -38.40 -15.73 50.84
CA ALA A 424 -38.88 -16.08 49.51
C ALA A 424 -39.67 -14.94 48.86
N THR A 425 -39.58 -14.85 47.53
CA THR A 425 -40.27 -13.82 46.74
C THR A 425 -41.79 -13.99 46.73
N ASN A 426 -42.26 -15.23 46.87
CA ASN A 426 -43.68 -15.56 47.00
C ASN A 426 -44.10 -15.85 48.45
N PHE A 427 -43.37 -15.31 49.44
CA PHE A 427 -43.77 -15.38 50.85
C PHE A 427 -45.23 -14.94 51.03
N ASP A 428 -46.02 -15.80 51.68
CA ASP A 428 -47.41 -15.55 51.99
C ASP A 428 -47.58 -15.32 53.49
N GLU A 429 -47.85 -14.07 53.87
CA GLU A 429 -48.07 -13.68 55.27
C GLU A 429 -49.32 -14.38 55.88
N GLY A 430 -50.24 -14.85 55.04
CA GLY A 430 -51.42 -15.61 55.44
C GLY A 430 -51.20 -17.12 55.59
N ALA A 431 -50.08 -17.65 55.12
CA ALA A 431 -49.77 -19.08 55.20
C ALA A 431 -49.26 -19.47 56.59
N THR A 432 -49.78 -20.57 57.11
CA THR A 432 -49.32 -21.18 58.37
C THR A 432 -48.64 -22.54 58.15
N LEU A 433 -48.81 -23.12 56.96
CA LEU A 433 -48.22 -24.38 56.53
C LEU A 433 -47.47 -24.16 55.21
N ASP A 434 -46.25 -24.68 55.12
CA ASP A 434 -45.47 -24.62 53.90
C ASP A 434 -45.98 -25.66 52.89
N ASN A 435 -46.15 -25.24 51.63
CA ASN A 435 -46.51 -26.12 50.52
C ASN A 435 -45.32 -26.47 49.61
N GLY A 436 -44.10 -26.11 50.01
CA GLY A 436 -42.87 -26.41 49.25
C GLY A 436 -42.70 -25.57 47.98
N THR A 437 -43.54 -24.56 47.76
CA THR A 437 -43.47 -23.70 46.57
C THR A 437 -42.66 -22.43 46.79
N CYS A 438 -41.97 -22.28 47.93
CA CYS A 438 -41.16 -21.10 48.23
C CYS A 438 -40.16 -20.81 47.11
N ALA A 439 -40.27 -19.63 46.49
CA ALA A 439 -39.48 -19.14 45.39
C ALA A 439 -38.32 -18.28 45.92
N ILE A 440 -37.20 -18.93 46.19
CA ILE A 440 -35.95 -18.33 46.64
C ILE A 440 -35.12 -18.03 45.41
N GLU A 441 -34.86 -16.74 45.17
CA GLU A 441 -34.02 -16.29 44.05
C GLU A 441 -32.56 -16.70 44.25
N GLY A 442 -31.95 -17.20 43.19
CA GLY A 442 -30.52 -17.51 43.14
C GLY A 442 -30.21 -18.34 41.91
N CYS A 443 -28.96 -18.72 41.71
CA CYS A 443 -28.65 -19.63 40.60
C CYS A 443 -29.09 -21.06 40.93
N THR A 444 -30.04 -21.60 40.16
CA THR A 444 -30.59 -22.94 40.40
C THR A 444 -29.90 -24.05 39.60
N ASN A 445 -29.01 -23.70 38.67
CA ASN A 445 -28.31 -24.68 37.83
C ASN A 445 -27.07 -25.23 38.56
N SER A 446 -27.07 -26.53 38.85
CA SER A 446 -25.95 -27.23 39.49
C SER A 446 -24.62 -27.20 38.72
N GLY A 447 -24.64 -26.89 37.41
CA GLY A 447 -23.44 -26.70 36.59
C GLY A 447 -22.82 -25.30 36.69
N ALA A 448 -23.48 -24.34 37.36
CA ALA A 448 -22.96 -22.99 37.50
C ALA A 448 -22.00 -22.85 38.69
N CYS A 449 -21.04 -21.95 38.56
CA CYS A 449 -20.03 -21.61 39.56
C CYS A 449 -20.60 -21.02 40.84
N ASN A 450 -21.67 -20.23 40.71
CA ASN A 450 -22.40 -19.63 41.82
C ASN A 450 -23.70 -20.38 42.12
N PHE A 451 -23.75 -21.68 41.84
CA PHE A 451 -24.92 -22.51 42.16
C PHE A 451 -25.30 -22.39 43.65
N GLU A 452 -26.58 -22.11 43.89
CA GLU A 452 -27.16 -21.98 45.21
C GLU A 452 -28.11 -23.15 45.47
N SER A 453 -27.69 -24.10 46.31
CA SER A 453 -28.50 -25.30 46.63
C SER A 453 -29.86 -25.01 47.29
N GLY A 454 -30.07 -23.80 47.80
CA GLY A 454 -31.34 -23.35 48.37
C GLY A 454 -32.20 -22.51 47.43
N ALA A 455 -31.70 -22.18 46.24
CA ALA A 455 -32.45 -21.42 45.26
C ALA A 455 -33.44 -22.32 44.52
N THR A 456 -34.67 -21.86 44.41
CA THR A 456 -35.79 -22.54 43.75
C THR A 456 -36.35 -21.73 42.59
N LEU A 457 -35.90 -20.48 42.44
CA LEU A 457 -36.22 -19.60 41.32
C LEU A 457 -34.91 -19.06 40.72
N ASP A 458 -34.68 -19.32 39.43
CA ASP A 458 -33.50 -18.79 38.75
C ASP A 458 -33.66 -17.29 38.51
N ASN A 459 -32.72 -16.50 39.02
CA ASN A 459 -32.68 -15.05 38.84
C ASN A 459 -31.80 -14.64 37.64
N GLY A 460 -31.30 -15.61 36.86
CA GLY A 460 -30.47 -15.36 35.68
C GLY A 460 -29.05 -14.94 36.01
N THR A 461 -28.61 -15.10 37.26
CA THR A 461 -27.25 -14.77 37.70
C THR A 461 -26.28 -15.94 37.59
N CYS A 462 -26.69 -17.10 37.09
CA CYS A 462 -25.83 -18.26 36.92
C CYS A 462 -24.59 -17.94 36.08
N GLU A 463 -23.43 -18.12 36.68
CA GLU A 463 -22.12 -17.87 36.08
C GLU A 463 -21.45 -19.20 35.75
N TYR A 464 -21.08 -19.41 34.49
CA TYR A 464 -20.53 -20.69 34.04
C TYR A 464 -19.02 -20.64 33.73
N GLY A 465 -18.38 -19.47 33.88
CA GLY A 465 -16.97 -19.27 33.50
C GLY A 465 -16.01 -19.04 34.66
N SER A 466 -16.44 -18.42 35.76
CA SER A 466 -15.54 -17.86 36.77
C SER A 466 -14.83 -18.85 37.70
N CYS A 467 -15.36 -20.06 37.81
CA CYS A 467 -14.81 -21.11 38.67
C CYS A 467 -13.90 -22.09 37.95
N TYR A 468 -13.77 -21.96 36.63
CA TYR A 468 -12.83 -22.74 35.85
C TYR A 468 -11.51 -21.98 35.82
N ALA A 469 -10.45 -22.63 36.29
CA ALA A 469 -9.09 -22.15 36.09
C ALA A 469 -8.77 -22.33 34.60
N LEU A 470 -9.10 -21.29 33.85
CA LEU A 470 -8.81 -21.12 32.44
C LEU A 470 -7.40 -20.56 32.31
N GLY A 471 -6.64 -21.11 31.39
CA GLY A 471 -5.30 -20.65 31.08
C GLY A 471 -4.59 -21.67 30.22
N CYS A 472 -3.34 -21.39 29.87
CA CYS A 472 -2.58 -22.31 29.06
C CYS A 472 -2.18 -23.58 29.84
N THR A 473 -2.60 -24.75 29.35
CA THR A 473 -2.26 -26.05 29.95
C THR A 473 -1.07 -26.73 29.28
N ASP A 474 -0.55 -26.17 28.19
CA ASP A 474 0.64 -26.68 27.51
C ASP A 474 1.91 -26.31 28.30
N VAL A 475 2.58 -27.33 28.83
CA VAL A 475 3.82 -27.18 29.62
C VAL A 475 4.99 -26.59 28.81
N ALA A 476 4.91 -26.60 27.48
CA ALA A 476 5.93 -26.03 26.61
C ALA A 476 5.70 -24.54 26.31
N ALA A 477 4.52 -24.00 26.60
CA ALA A 477 4.18 -22.61 26.35
C ALA A 477 4.72 -21.65 27.41
N CYS A 478 4.96 -20.41 27.01
CA CYS A 478 5.59 -19.38 27.85
C CYS A 478 4.70 -18.86 28.96
N ASN A 479 3.39 -18.87 28.74
CA ASN A 479 2.39 -18.52 29.73
C ASN A 479 1.69 -19.76 30.30
N TYR A 480 2.37 -20.91 30.31
CA TYR A 480 1.89 -22.11 30.98
C TYR A 480 1.44 -21.79 32.41
N ASP A 481 0.20 -22.11 32.72
CA ASP A 481 -0.39 -21.93 34.04
C ASP A 481 -0.60 -23.30 34.69
N SER A 482 0.18 -23.58 35.73
CA SER A 482 0.08 -24.84 36.47
C SER A 482 -1.22 -24.99 37.27
N ASP A 483 -1.92 -23.88 37.51
CA ASP A 483 -3.22 -23.88 38.19
C ASP A 483 -4.38 -24.00 37.19
N ALA A 484 -4.14 -23.81 35.88
CA ALA A 484 -5.13 -23.99 34.83
C ALA A 484 -5.45 -25.48 34.61
N ALA A 485 -6.74 -25.79 34.57
CA ALA A 485 -7.23 -27.15 34.32
C ALA A 485 -7.79 -27.31 32.90
N ILE A 486 -8.11 -26.21 32.22
CA ILE A 486 -8.74 -26.16 30.91
C ILE A 486 -7.99 -25.16 30.04
N ASN A 487 -7.56 -25.61 28.86
CA ASN A 487 -6.89 -24.75 27.88
C ASN A 487 -7.90 -23.77 27.29
N ASP A 488 -7.68 -22.47 27.48
CA ASP A 488 -8.52 -21.38 26.95
C ASP A 488 -8.00 -20.79 25.64
N GLY A 489 -6.99 -21.42 25.03
CA GLY A 489 -6.37 -20.94 23.81
C GLY A 489 -5.45 -19.74 24.05
N SER A 490 -5.17 -19.38 25.30
CA SER A 490 -4.22 -18.30 25.59
C SER A 490 -2.76 -18.71 25.41
N CYS A 491 -2.46 -19.99 25.17
CA CYS A 491 -1.10 -20.49 25.04
C CYS A 491 -0.27 -19.69 24.05
N SER A 492 0.74 -19.00 24.58
CA SER A 492 1.74 -18.28 23.81
C SER A 492 3.01 -19.11 23.79
N ASN A 493 3.39 -19.59 22.61
CA ASN A 493 4.72 -20.18 22.41
C ASN A 493 5.76 -19.07 22.28
N ALA A 494 7.03 -19.41 22.52
CA ALA A 494 8.11 -18.50 22.22
C ALA A 494 8.16 -18.26 20.70
N ALA A 495 8.49 -17.04 20.27
CA ALA A 495 8.73 -16.76 18.86
C ALA A 495 9.89 -17.65 18.37
N ASP A 496 9.85 -18.06 17.10
CA ASP A 496 10.91 -18.88 16.52
C ASP A 496 12.29 -18.23 16.74
N GLY A 497 13.22 -18.96 17.33
CA GLY A 497 14.55 -18.44 17.69
C GLY A 497 14.68 -17.80 19.08
N PHE A 498 13.57 -17.49 19.77
CA PHE A 498 13.57 -16.88 21.11
C PHE A 498 13.09 -17.83 22.20
N ASP A 499 13.46 -17.55 23.45
CA ASP A 499 12.83 -18.13 24.63
C ASP A 499 11.62 -17.30 25.07
N CYS A 500 10.98 -17.78 26.14
CA CYS A 500 9.77 -17.18 26.69
C CYS A 500 9.93 -15.81 27.31
N ASP A 501 11.17 -15.38 27.56
CA ASP A 501 11.47 -14.03 28.04
C ASP A 501 11.82 -13.09 26.88
N GLY A 502 11.66 -13.55 25.63
CA GLY A 502 12.06 -12.82 24.43
C GLY A 502 13.59 -12.74 24.29
N THR A 503 14.32 -13.64 24.96
CA THR A 503 15.78 -13.71 24.85
C THR A 503 16.14 -14.64 23.70
N CYS A 504 17.14 -14.26 22.93
CA CYS A 504 17.59 -15.09 21.84
C CYS A 504 18.17 -16.43 22.32
N ASN A 505 17.72 -17.55 21.74
CA ASN A 505 18.24 -18.87 22.08
C ASN A 505 19.64 -19.12 21.49
N THR A 506 19.92 -18.51 20.32
CA THR A 506 21.19 -18.56 19.60
C THR A 506 21.41 -17.22 18.92
N ASP A 507 22.31 -16.45 19.50
CA ASP A 507 22.82 -15.16 19.03
C ASP A 507 24.35 -15.35 18.97
N SER A 508 24.81 -15.74 17.78
CA SER A 508 26.16 -16.23 17.52
C SER A 508 27.21 -15.12 17.56
N ASP A 509 26.82 -13.88 17.25
CA ASP A 509 27.72 -12.73 17.14
C ASP A 509 27.55 -11.69 18.27
N ASN A 510 26.50 -11.84 19.09
CA ASN A 510 26.16 -11.03 20.25
C ASN A 510 25.78 -9.57 19.94
N ASP A 511 25.19 -9.31 18.78
CA ASP A 511 24.71 -7.99 18.37
C ASP A 511 23.29 -7.66 18.89
N GLY A 512 22.56 -8.66 19.36
CA GLY A 512 21.22 -8.54 19.92
C GLY A 512 20.07 -8.86 18.95
N VAL A 513 20.37 -9.31 17.73
CA VAL A 513 19.45 -9.96 16.80
C VAL A 513 19.66 -11.49 16.89
N CYS A 514 18.61 -12.27 16.64
CA CYS A 514 18.73 -13.73 16.66
C CYS A 514 19.21 -14.29 15.32
N ASP A 515 20.00 -15.36 15.35
CA ASP A 515 20.47 -16.09 14.16
C ASP A 515 19.33 -16.46 13.18
N ALA A 516 18.09 -16.66 13.67
CA ALA A 516 16.92 -16.98 12.84
C ALA A 516 16.28 -15.76 12.15
N ASP A 517 16.48 -14.57 12.72
CA ASP A 517 16.01 -13.27 12.21
C ASP A 517 17.13 -12.49 11.51
N GLU A 518 18.30 -13.10 11.36
CA GLU A 518 19.43 -12.47 10.69
C GLU A 518 19.13 -12.32 9.19
N VAL A 519 19.06 -11.07 8.76
CA VAL A 519 18.97 -10.69 7.35
C VAL A 519 20.37 -10.34 6.87
N ASP A 520 20.96 -11.22 6.07
CA ASP A 520 22.26 -11.03 5.42
C ASP A 520 22.26 -9.78 4.52
N GLY A 521 23.22 -8.89 4.72
CA GLY A 521 23.46 -7.77 3.81
C GLY A 521 24.38 -6.71 4.40
N CYS A 522 24.64 -5.62 3.67
CA CYS A 522 25.52 -4.60 4.21
C CYS A 522 24.84 -3.75 5.30
N THR A 523 25.31 -3.89 6.55
CA THR A 523 24.78 -3.17 7.73
C THR A 523 25.39 -1.77 7.93
N ASP A 524 26.37 -1.37 7.13
CA ASP A 524 27.07 -0.09 7.28
C ASP A 524 26.33 1.04 6.53
N GLN A 525 25.74 1.98 7.27
CA GLN A 525 25.04 3.16 6.72
C GLN A 525 25.91 4.02 5.78
N GLY A 526 27.24 3.89 5.87
CA GLY A 526 28.20 4.56 4.98
C GLY A 526 28.51 3.82 3.69
N ALA A 527 27.94 2.64 3.45
CA ALA A 527 28.12 1.85 2.25
C ALA A 527 27.05 2.15 1.18
N ASN A 528 27.42 2.00 -0.08
CA ASN A 528 26.57 2.27 -1.23
C ASN A 528 25.43 1.26 -1.41
N ASN A 529 25.66 0.03 -0.96
CA ASN A 529 24.67 -1.03 -0.89
C ASN A 529 24.19 -1.26 0.55
N TYR A 530 24.25 -0.23 1.40
CA TYR A 530 23.64 -0.27 2.72
C TYR A 530 22.19 -0.72 2.62
N ASN A 531 21.85 -1.75 3.39
CA ASN A 531 20.50 -2.25 3.51
C ASN A 531 20.02 -1.98 4.94
N ASP A 532 19.04 -1.08 5.09
CA ASP A 532 18.44 -0.74 6.39
C ASP A 532 17.66 -1.91 7.03
N GLY A 533 17.40 -2.97 6.25
CA GLY A 533 16.84 -4.22 6.72
C GLY A 533 17.87 -5.32 7.01
N ALA A 534 19.16 -5.12 6.71
CA ALA A 534 20.18 -6.11 7.02
C ALA A 534 20.59 -6.02 8.50
N THR A 535 20.67 -7.16 9.15
CA THR A 535 21.07 -7.27 10.56
C THR A 535 22.42 -7.96 10.72
N ASP A 536 22.87 -8.80 9.77
CA ASP A 536 24.23 -9.35 9.74
C ASP A 536 24.99 -8.96 8.47
N ASN A 537 26.28 -8.62 8.63
CA ASN A 537 27.13 -8.17 7.54
C ASN A 537 27.74 -9.34 6.78
N ASP A 538 27.16 -9.63 5.63
CA ASP A 538 27.62 -10.66 4.69
C ASP A 538 28.96 -10.35 4.00
N GLY A 539 29.59 -9.21 4.34
CA GLY A 539 30.86 -8.75 3.78
C GLY A 539 30.75 -8.16 2.39
N THR A 540 29.52 -7.95 1.88
CA THR A 540 29.28 -7.38 0.55
C THR A 540 29.29 -5.85 0.55
N CYS A 541 29.54 -5.19 1.68
CA CYS A 541 29.60 -3.72 1.76
C CYS A 541 30.56 -3.11 0.72
N THR A 542 29.98 -2.28 -0.13
CA THR A 542 30.67 -1.49 -1.16
C THR A 542 30.70 -0.04 -0.70
N TYR A 543 31.85 0.61 -0.81
CA TYR A 543 32.03 1.97 -0.33
C TYR A 543 32.35 2.89 -1.50
N ASN A 544 31.97 4.16 -1.33
CA ASN A 544 32.40 5.21 -2.24
C ASN A 544 33.93 5.27 -2.32
N SER A 545 34.41 5.14 -3.55
CA SER A 545 35.79 5.43 -3.88
C SER A 545 35.88 6.92 -4.15
N TYR A 546 36.45 7.63 -3.17
CA TYR A 546 36.61 9.07 -3.18
C TYR A 546 37.70 9.49 -4.18
N GLY A 547 37.36 10.43 -5.05
CA GLY A 547 38.27 11.06 -5.98
C GLY A 547 37.52 11.91 -6.98
N CYS A 548 38.23 12.68 -7.81
CA CYS A 548 37.54 13.54 -8.75
C CYS A 548 36.77 12.74 -9.82
N THR A 549 35.44 12.88 -9.84
CA THR A 549 34.54 12.19 -10.78
C THR A 549 34.26 12.99 -12.05
N ASN A 550 34.71 14.25 -12.12
CA ASN A 550 34.56 15.10 -13.30
C ASN A 550 35.63 14.76 -14.35
N ASP A 551 35.19 14.27 -15.50
CA ASP A 551 36.04 13.87 -16.63
C ASP A 551 36.81 15.04 -17.28
N MET A 552 36.45 16.29 -16.96
CA MET A 552 37.18 17.50 -17.36
C MET A 552 38.28 17.93 -16.37
N ALA A 553 38.43 17.26 -15.22
CA ALA A 553 39.47 17.58 -14.24
C ALA A 553 40.80 16.87 -14.55
N CYS A 554 41.90 17.55 -14.29
CA CYS A 554 43.26 17.06 -14.51
C CYS A 554 43.64 15.85 -13.64
N ASN A 555 42.96 15.67 -12.52
CA ASN A 555 43.10 14.52 -11.62
C ASN A 555 41.86 13.61 -11.63
N PHE A 556 41.11 13.58 -12.73
CA PHE A 556 39.99 12.65 -12.92
C PHE A 556 40.41 11.21 -12.61
N ASN A 557 39.63 10.55 -11.76
CA ASN A 557 39.83 9.16 -11.39
C ASN A 557 38.64 8.33 -11.88
N TYR A 558 38.82 7.56 -12.95
CA TYR A 558 37.77 6.70 -13.51
C TYR A 558 37.31 5.56 -12.56
N GLN A 559 38.02 5.34 -11.45
CA GLN A 559 37.64 4.40 -10.39
C GLN A 559 36.87 5.09 -9.25
N ALA A 560 36.83 6.43 -9.21
CA ALA A 560 36.07 7.17 -8.23
C ALA A 560 34.60 7.28 -8.66
N ASN A 561 33.69 7.01 -7.73
CA ASN A 561 32.24 7.14 -7.94
C ASN A 561 31.63 8.26 -7.08
N ASP A 562 32.45 8.98 -6.31
CA ASP A 562 32.03 10.06 -5.43
C ASP A 562 33.10 11.16 -5.34
N ASP A 563 32.69 12.42 -5.60
CA ASP A 563 33.60 13.57 -5.71
C ASP A 563 34.02 14.06 -4.31
N ASP A 564 35.30 13.93 -4.00
CA ASP A 564 35.89 14.38 -2.73
C ASP A 564 36.26 15.88 -2.72
N GLY A 565 35.87 16.61 -3.78
CA GLY A 565 36.17 18.02 -3.95
C GLY A 565 37.64 18.30 -4.26
N THR A 566 38.43 17.26 -4.54
CA THR A 566 39.84 17.40 -4.92
C THR A 566 40.02 17.67 -6.42
N CYS A 567 38.94 17.79 -7.20
CA CYS A 567 39.00 18.12 -8.61
C CYS A 567 39.85 19.36 -8.90
N GLU A 568 40.93 19.14 -9.66
CA GLU A 568 41.92 20.13 -10.03
C GLU A 568 41.79 20.41 -11.53
N TYR A 569 41.64 21.67 -11.90
CA TYR A 569 41.30 22.08 -13.27
C TYR A 569 42.36 22.99 -13.89
N SER A 570 43.57 23.05 -13.32
CA SER A 570 44.55 24.08 -13.69
C SER A 570 45.90 23.52 -14.13
N SER A 571 46.27 22.31 -13.69
CA SER A 571 47.61 21.77 -13.92
C SER A 571 47.82 21.15 -15.30
N CYS A 572 46.75 20.81 -16.00
CA CYS A 572 46.78 20.20 -17.34
C CYS A 572 46.25 21.12 -18.45
N TYR A 573 45.93 22.37 -18.11
CA TYR A 573 45.54 23.42 -19.06
C TYR A 573 46.76 24.23 -19.46
N GLY A 574 47.01 24.31 -20.77
CA GLY A 574 48.10 25.08 -21.34
C GLY A 574 47.91 25.25 -22.83
N CYS A 575 48.70 26.13 -23.44
CA CYS A 575 48.64 26.29 -24.88
C CYS A 575 49.25 25.05 -25.56
N LEU A 576 48.47 24.35 -26.39
CA LEU A 576 48.91 23.16 -27.12
C LEU A 576 49.60 23.49 -28.46
N ASN A 577 49.67 24.77 -28.84
CA ASN A 577 50.26 25.20 -30.09
C ASN A 577 51.76 25.46 -29.93
N GLU A 578 52.60 24.63 -30.54
CA GLU A 578 54.07 24.76 -30.54
C GLU A 578 54.58 26.14 -31.02
N GLY A 579 53.77 26.89 -31.77
CA GLY A 579 54.10 28.24 -32.26
C GLY A 579 53.78 29.38 -31.28
N ALA A 580 53.21 29.10 -30.11
CA ALA A 580 52.90 30.10 -29.11
C ALA A 580 54.00 30.23 -28.05
N CYS A 581 54.20 31.44 -27.53
CA CYS A 581 55.20 31.70 -26.50
C CYS A 581 54.93 31.00 -25.16
N ASN A 582 53.66 30.75 -24.84
CA ASN A 582 53.25 30.02 -23.64
C ASN A 582 52.86 28.57 -23.95
N TYR A 583 53.43 28.00 -25.03
CA TYR A 583 53.29 26.58 -25.34
C TYR A 583 53.73 25.71 -24.15
N ASP A 584 52.86 24.78 -23.76
CA ASP A 584 53.15 23.80 -22.72
C ASP A 584 53.00 22.39 -23.29
N ALA A 585 54.13 21.72 -23.49
CA ALA A 585 54.19 20.35 -24.00
C ALA A 585 53.62 19.30 -23.02
N THR A 586 53.30 19.70 -21.78
CA THR A 586 52.71 18.83 -20.75
C THR A 586 51.21 19.05 -20.57
N ALA A 587 50.65 20.08 -21.21
CA ALA A 587 49.22 20.32 -21.20
C ALA A 587 48.48 19.24 -22.01
N THR A 588 47.31 18.84 -21.54
CA THR A 588 46.40 17.93 -22.24
C THR A 588 45.09 18.61 -22.63
N HIS A 589 44.83 19.82 -22.11
CA HIS A 589 43.66 20.64 -22.40
C HIS A 589 44.08 22.04 -22.88
N PRO A 590 43.39 22.61 -23.89
CA PRO A 590 43.79 23.89 -24.48
C PRO A 590 43.47 25.08 -23.56
N SER A 591 44.42 26.01 -23.44
CA SER A 591 44.23 27.35 -22.87
C SER A 591 44.57 28.45 -23.89
N GLU A 592 44.31 29.71 -23.53
CA GLU A 592 44.69 30.88 -24.34
C GLU A 592 46.18 30.86 -24.72
N CYS A 593 46.47 31.06 -26.00
CA CYS A 593 47.82 31.06 -26.57
C CYS A 593 48.27 32.49 -26.89
N THR A 594 49.48 32.85 -26.47
CA THR A 594 50.09 34.17 -26.72
C THR A 594 51.08 34.11 -27.87
N TYR A 595 50.96 35.01 -28.84
CA TYR A 595 51.81 35.08 -30.03
C TYR A 595 52.50 36.44 -30.18
N VAL A 596 53.74 36.44 -30.69
CA VAL A 596 54.41 37.62 -31.24
C VAL A 596 54.53 37.41 -32.75
N PHE A 597 53.90 38.28 -33.53
CA PHE A 597 53.88 38.17 -34.98
C PHE A 597 55.17 38.78 -35.57
N PRO A 598 55.94 38.05 -36.40
CA PRO A 598 57.14 38.60 -37.04
C PRO A 598 56.74 39.66 -38.09
N MET A 599 57.44 40.78 -38.08
CA MET A 599 57.36 41.85 -39.08
C MET A 599 58.63 41.81 -39.96
N GLU A 600 58.70 42.63 -41.00
CA GLU A 600 59.87 42.68 -41.89
C GLU A 600 60.89 43.73 -41.44
N ILE A 601 62.19 43.48 -41.67
CA ILE A 601 63.25 44.46 -41.47
C ILE A 601 63.23 45.46 -42.63
N GLU A 602 63.07 46.74 -42.33
CA GLU A 602 63.17 47.84 -43.30
C GLU A 602 64.63 48.27 -43.47
N GLY A 603 65.15 48.16 -44.70
CA GLY A 603 66.51 48.60 -45.03
C GLY A 603 66.91 48.23 -46.46
N THR A 604 68.13 48.61 -46.87
CA THR A 604 68.64 48.28 -48.21
C THR A 604 69.23 46.88 -48.24
N VAL A 605 68.79 46.02 -49.15
CA VAL A 605 69.41 44.70 -49.36
C VAL A 605 70.75 44.75 -50.12
N ASN A 606 71.08 45.90 -50.71
CA ASN A 606 72.30 46.12 -51.50
C ASN A 606 73.17 47.30 -50.99
N PRO A 607 73.71 47.22 -49.76
CA PRO A 607 74.54 48.27 -49.17
C PRO A 607 75.92 48.34 -49.87
N VAL A 608 76.59 49.48 -49.75
CA VAL A 608 77.95 49.65 -50.31
C VAL A 608 78.95 49.39 -49.20
N VAL A 609 79.99 48.60 -49.49
CA VAL A 609 81.05 48.28 -48.52
C VAL A 609 81.69 49.55 -47.96
N GLY A 610 81.76 49.68 -46.64
CA GLY A 610 82.36 50.81 -45.96
C GLY A 610 81.48 52.07 -45.83
N VAL A 611 80.20 51.99 -46.21
CA VAL A 611 79.19 53.04 -45.99
C VAL A 611 78.26 52.60 -44.87
N GLU A 612 77.98 53.53 -43.94
CA GLU A 612 77.04 53.29 -42.84
C GLU A 612 75.59 53.32 -43.37
N GLU A 613 74.83 52.27 -43.07
CA GLU A 613 73.44 52.09 -43.49
C GLU A 613 72.57 51.81 -42.26
N ALA A 614 71.37 52.38 -42.23
CA ALA A 614 70.42 52.20 -41.13
C ALA A 614 69.37 51.16 -41.52
N TYR A 615 69.05 50.29 -40.56
CA TYR A 615 67.99 49.30 -40.65
C TYR A 615 67.01 49.50 -39.49
N ALA A 616 65.74 49.30 -39.75
CA ALA A 616 64.68 49.46 -38.77
C ALA A 616 63.80 48.22 -38.73
N TYR A 617 63.30 47.90 -37.56
CA TYR A 617 62.21 46.95 -37.35
C TYR A 617 61.03 47.74 -36.76
N PRO A 618 59.78 47.51 -37.19
CA PRO A 618 58.66 48.31 -36.72
C PRO A 618 58.52 48.22 -35.19
N MET A 619 58.35 49.38 -34.54
CA MET A 619 58.32 49.46 -33.09
C MET A 619 56.96 49.01 -32.53
N THR A 620 56.96 47.91 -31.80
CA THR A 620 55.94 47.54 -30.83
C THR A 620 56.24 48.22 -29.48
N ALA A 621 55.23 48.85 -28.87
CA ALA A 621 55.39 49.63 -27.66
C ALA A 621 55.76 48.74 -26.45
N GLY A 622 56.92 48.99 -25.85
CA GLY A 622 57.40 48.29 -24.66
C GLY A 622 58.19 47.01 -24.94
N SER A 623 58.30 46.58 -26.20
CA SER A 623 59.15 45.45 -26.58
C SER A 623 60.64 45.84 -26.56
N GLU A 624 61.50 44.85 -26.27
CA GLU A 624 62.95 44.91 -26.43
C GLU A 624 63.36 44.20 -27.74
N TYR A 625 64.42 44.67 -28.39
CA TYR A 625 64.91 44.13 -29.66
C TYR A 625 66.37 43.74 -29.51
N VAL A 626 66.75 42.58 -30.03
CA VAL A 626 68.13 42.11 -30.05
C VAL A 626 68.56 41.88 -31.49
N TRP A 627 69.59 42.60 -31.92
CA TRP A 627 70.16 42.48 -33.27
C TRP A 627 71.42 41.61 -33.30
N SER A 628 71.57 40.79 -34.33
CA SER A 628 72.80 40.06 -34.65
C SER A 628 73.15 40.23 -36.14
N ILE A 629 74.45 40.25 -36.44
CA ILE A 629 74.97 40.52 -37.79
C ILE A 629 76.07 39.53 -38.19
N GLU A 630 76.09 39.15 -39.46
CA GLU A 630 77.16 38.41 -40.13
C GLU A 630 77.62 39.20 -41.37
N GLY A 631 78.92 39.29 -41.67
CA GLY A 631 79.44 40.03 -42.85
C GLY A 631 79.54 41.57 -42.70
N GLY A 632 79.32 42.10 -41.49
CA GLY A 632 79.44 43.53 -41.17
C GLY A 632 79.63 43.81 -39.67
N GLU A 633 79.62 45.09 -39.28
CA GLU A 633 79.72 45.55 -37.89
C GLU A 633 78.55 46.49 -37.54
N ILE A 634 77.86 46.22 -36.41
CA ILE A 634 76.85 47.12 -35.85
C ILE A 634 77.55 48.24 -35.09
N LEU A 635 77.28 49.48 -35.46
CA LEU A 635 77.89 50.68 -34.88
C LEU A 635 77.06 51.28 -33.73
N ALA A 636 75.73 51.15 -33.77
CA ALA A 636 74.81 51.66 -32.75
C ALA A 636 73.44 50.96 -32.82
N GLY A 637 72.67 50.98 -31.73
CA GLY A 637 71.25 50.56 -31.75
C GLY A 637 70.98 49.10 -31.35
N LEU A 638 71.94 48.38 -30.74
CA LEU A 638 71.83 46.95 -30.39
C LEU A 638 70.56 46.54 -29.61
N SER A 639 69.98 47.45 -28.83
CA SER A 639 68.80 47.21 -27.98
C SER A 639 67.63 48.15 -28.33
N ALA A 640 67.59 48.65 -29.57
CA ALA A 640 66.56 49.54 -30.08
C ALA A 640 65.92 48.91 -31.31
N ASN A 641 64.75 49.41 -31.71
CA ASN A 641 64.08 48.97 -32.94
C ASN A 641 64.78 49.47 -34.23
N GLU A 642 65.86 50.25 -34.11
CA GLU A 642 66.68 50.73 -35.22
C GLU A 642 68.16 50.45 -34.95
N VAL A 643 68.89 50.04 -35.97
CA VAL A 643 70.31 49.69 -35.90
C VAL A 643 71.10 50.36 -37.03
N LEU A 644 72.30 50.84 -36.71
CA LEU A 644 73.25 51.39 -37.69
C LEU A 644 74.35 50.38 -37.97
N VAL A 645 74.55 50.04 -39.24
CA VAL A 645 75.42 48.94 -39.67
C VAL A 645 76.43 49.44 -40.70
N ASN A 646 77.69 48.98 -40.58
CA ASN A 646 78.70 49.12 -41.61
C ASN A 646 79.09 47.75 -42.17
N TRP A 647 78.84 47.54 -43.45
CA TRP A 647 79.11 46.26 -44.12
C TRP A 647 80.57 46.17 -44.59
N THR A 648 81.23 45.06 -44.29
CA THR A 648 82.66 44.85 -44.55
C THR A 648 82.93 43.71 -45.54
N GLU A 649 82.00 42.77 -45.69
CA GLU A 649 82.11 41.61 -46.57
C GLU A 649 81.17 41.71 -47.80
N GLN A 650 81.29 40.77 -48.75
CA GLN A 650 80.49 40.78 -49.98
C GLN A 650 79.08 40.21 -49.81
N GLU A 651 78.90 39.37 -48.80
CA GLU A 651 77.64 38.76 -48.39
C GLU A 651 77.54 38.87 -46.87
N GLY A 652 76.32 38.92 -46.37
CA GLY A 652 76.06 38.92 -44.93
C GLY A 652 74.57 38.90 -44.63
N SER A 653 74.24 38.82 -43.35
CA SER A 653 72.85 38.77 -42.88
C SER A 653 72.69 39.65 -41.66
N LEU A 654 71.49 40.24 -41.53
CA LEU A 654 71.09 40.99 -40.34
C LEU A 654 69.85 40.33 -39.77
N THR A 655 69.90 39.96 -38.48
CA THR A 655 68.81 39.29 -37.78
C THR A 655 68.33 40.16 -36.61
N VAL A 656 67.02 40.18 -36.39
CA VAL A 656 66.40 40.80 -35.21
C VAL A 656 65.46 39.82 -34.50
N LYS A 657 65.52 39.84 -33.17
CA LYS A 657 64.57 39.12 -32.30
C LYS A 657 63.86 40.11 -31.39
N GLU A 658 62.53 40.10 -31.40
CA GLU A 658 61.68 40.92 -30.54
C GLU A 658 61.25 40.14 -29.28
N THR A 659 61.29 40.79 -28.11
CA THR A 659 60.71 40.29 -26.87
C THR A 659 59.70 41.30 -26.34
N ASN A 660 58.44 40.90 -26.18
CA ASN A 660 57.39 41.80 -25.70
C ASN A 660 57.50 42.10 -24.19
N VAL A 661 56.65 43.00 -23.68
CA VAL A 661 56.62 43.38 -22.25
C VAL A 661 56.36 42.23 -21.27
N ASP A 662 55.76 41.14 -21.75
CA ASP A 662 55.41 39.96 -20.96
C ASP A 662 56.53 38.90 -20.98
N GLY A 663 57.66 39.19 -21.63
CA GLY A 663 58.83 38.29 -21.72
C GLY A 663 58.70 37.20 -22.78
N CYS A 664 57.73 37.30 -23.68
CA CYS A 664 57.52 36.37 -24.79
C CYS A 664 58.46 36.75 -25.96
N GLU A 665 59.35 35.82 -26.30
CA GLU A 665 60.33 35.97 -27.38
C GLU A 665 59.70 35.55 -28.72
N GLY A 666 59.74 36.43 -29.71
CA GLY A 666 59.33 36.15 -31.08
C GLY A 666 60.33 35.26 -31.83
N LEU A 667 59.97 34.92 -33.07
CA LEU A 667 60.86 34.23 -34.01
C LEU A 667 61.98 35.14 -34.50
N ASP A 668 63.10 34.55 -34.92
CA ASP A 668 64.20 35.28 -35.55
C ASP A 668 63.77 35.75 -36.95
N VAL A 669 63.80 37.06 -37.17
CA VAL A 669 63.57 37.67 -38.49
C VAL A 669 64.91 38.01 -39.12
N VAL A 670 65.16 37.49 -40.32
CA VAL A 670 66.45 37.62 -41.02
C VAL A 670 66.26 38.37 -42.33
N ILE A 671 67.17 39.30 -42.64
CA ILE A 671 67.33 39.88 -43.97
C ILE A 671 68.73 39.54 -44.51
N GLU A 672 68.76 38.97 -45.72
CA GLU A 672 69.99 38.62 -46.43
C GLU A 672 70.49 39.81 -47.25
N ILE A 673 71.81 40.02 -47.26
CA ILE A 673 72.45 41.22 -47.79
C ILE A 673 73.55 40.85 -48.80
N GLU A 674 73.50 41.47 -49.97
CA GLU A 674 74.54 41.38 -51.01
C GLU A 674 75.18 42.75 -51.22
N THR A 675 76.47 42.91 -50.91
CA THR A 675 77.10 44.24 -50.94
C THR A 675 77.62 44.62 -52.32
N VAL A 676 77.53 45.91 -52.66
CA VAL A 676 78.01 46.44 -53.94
C VAL A 676 79.44 46.99 -53.78
N ASN A 677 80.36 46.52 -54.62
CA ASN A 677 81.75 46.99 -54.66
C ASN A 677 81.85 48.40 -55.28
N GLY A 678 82.52 49.31 -54.57
CA GLY A 678 82.70 50.69 -55.01
C GLY A 678 83.96 51.34 -54.44
N ILE A 679 84.64 52.16 -55.24
CA ILE A 679 85.73 53.02 -54.74
C ILE A 679 85.11 54.32 -54.23
N VAL A 680 85.01 54.45 -52.91
CA VAL A 680 84.59 55.70 -52.26
C VAL A 680 85.76 56.68 -52.28
N ASP A 681 85.56 57.87 -52.87
CA ASP A 681 86.46 59.01 -52.67
C ASP A 681 85.92 59.84 -51.49
N PRO A 682 86.56 59.81 -50.30
CA PRO A 682 86.09 60.53 -49.12
C PRO A 682 86.19 62.06 -49.26
N THR A 683 86.83 62.57 -50.32
CA THR A 683 86.91 64.00 -50.62
C THR A 683 85.90 64.45 -51.68
N ALA A 684 85.20 63.51 -52.32
CA ALA A 684 84.17 63.80 -53.31
C ALA A 684 82.83 64.15 -52.64
N VAL A 685 82.13 65.13 -53.21
CA VAL A 685 80.79 65.57 -52.74
C VAL A 685 79.71 64.49 -52.96
N PHE A 686 79.95 63.60 -53.93
CA PHE A 686 79.12 62.44 -54.20
C PHE A 686 80.00 61.30 -54.70
N ASN A 687 79.53 60.06 -54.55
CA ASN A 687 80.13 58.87 -55.13
C ASN A 687 79.11 58.11 -55.99
N ILE A 688 79.59 57.37 -56.99
CA ILE A 688 78.75 56.62 -57.94
C ILE A 688 79.07 55.14 -57.96
N PHE A 689 78.04 54.31 -57.86
CA PHE A 689 78.19 52.84 -57.77
C PHE A 689 77.04 52.10 -58.47
N PRO A 690 77.27 50.94 -59.09
CA PRO A 690 78.59 50.47 -59.53
C PRO A 690 79.12 51.37 -60.65
N ASN A 691 80.44 51.41 -60.80
CA ASN A 691 81.10 52.10 -61.91
C ASN A 691 82.27 51.23 -62.39
N PRO A 692 82.16 50.50 -63.53
CA PRO A 692 81.14 50.64 -64.57
C PRO A 692 79.71 50.26 -64.15
N ALA A 693 78.72 51.03 -64.59
CA ALA A 693 77.29 50.78 -64.40
C ALA A 693 76.70 50.02 -65.59
N ASN A 694 75.72 49.15 -65.33
CA ASN A 694 74.93 48.49 -66.38
C ASN A 694 73.63 49.29 -66.58
N ASP A 695 72.58 48.97 -65.81
CA ASP A 695 71.27 49.62 -65.96
C ASP A 695 71.00 50.73 -64.94
N VAL A 696 71.57 50.64 -63.74
CA VAL A 696 71.36 51.61 -62.67
C VAL A 696 72.69 52.07 -62.11
N VAL A 697 72.84 53.38 -61.93
CA VAL A 697 73.91 53.97 -61.12
C VAL A 697 73.30 54.62 -59.88
N VAL A 698 73.78 54.18 -58.73
CA VAL A 698 73.47 54.75 -57.43
C VAL A 698 74.40 55.91 -57.17
N VAL A 699 73.83 57.08 -56.91
CA VAL A 699 74.54 58.29 -56.47
C VAL A 699 74.34 58.44 -54.98
N VAL A 700 75.43 58.41 -54.21
CA VAL A 700 75.43 58.64 -52.77
C VAL A 700 76.07 59.99 -52.49
N SER A 701 75.35 60.90 -51.83
CA SER A 701 75.88 62.21 -51.42
C SER A 701 75.49 62.54 -49.98
N SER A 702 76.40 63.14 -49.22
CA SER A 702 76.12 63.56 -47.84
C SER A 702 75.20 64.80 -47.76
N ASP A 703 75.23 65.65 -48.80
CA ASP A 703 74.37 66.82 -48.95
C ASP A 703 73.41 66.67 -50.14
N ALA A 704 72.32 67.44 -50.12
CA ALA A 704 71.41 67.52 -51.26
C ALA A 704 72.10 68.14 -52.49
N VAL A 705 71.99 67.47 -53.64
CA VAL A 705 72.59 67.90 -54.90
C VAL A 705 71.59 68.79 -55.66
N LYS A 706 71.92 70.07 -55.80
CA LYS A 706 71.05 71.06 -56.47
C LYS A 706 70.83 70.73 -57.93
N LEU A 707 71.85 70.22 -58.61
CA LEU A 707 71.76 69.77 -59.99
C LEU A 707 72.84 68.73 -60.28
N LEU A 708 72.41 67.53 -60.63
CA LEU A 708 73.25 66.51 -61.24
C LEU A 708 73.04 66.54 -62.75
N THR A 709 74.13 66.44 -63.51
CA THR A 709 74.12 66.45 -64.98
C THR A 709 75.11 65.42 -65.53
N ILE A 710 74.67 64.57 -66.46
CA ILE A 710 75.50 63.61 -67.17
C ILE A 710 75.74 64.12 -68.59
N TYR A 711 77.01 64.15 -69.00
CA TYR A 711 77.45 64.54 -70.34
C TYR A 711 78.01 63.35 -71.10
N ASP A 712 77.69 63.23 -72.39
CA ASP A 712 78.35 62.28 -73.29
C ASP A 712 79.78 62.72 -73.68
N ALA A 713 80.49 61.88 -74.42
CA ALA A 713 81.86 62.15 -74.88
C ALA A 713 81.98 63.38 -75.81
N THR A 714 80.88 63.84 -76.41
CA THR A 714 80.83 65.05 -77.23
C THR A 714 80.55 66.32 -76.41
N GLY A 715 80.22 66.16 -75.13
CA GLY A 715 79.86 67.24 -74.20
C GLY A 715 78.38 67.60 -74.21
N ARG A 716 77.51 66.80 -74.84
CA ARG A 716 76.05 67.00 -74.82
C ARG A 716 75.48 66.44 -73.53
N VAL A 717 74.51 67.16 -72.95
CA VAL A 717 73.77 66.68 -71.77
C VAL A 717 72.82 65.55 -72.17
N VAL A 718 72.95 64.40 -71.52
CA VAL A 718 72.08 63.23 -71.73
C VAL A 718 71.12 62.98 -70.57
N TYR A 719 71.45 63.45 -69.36
CA TYR A 719 70.58 63.34 -68.18
C TYR A 719 70.80 64.52 -67.24
N SER A 720 69.73 64.99 -66.57
CA SER A 720 69.85 65.97 -65.49
C SER A 720 68.71 65.87 -64.49
N LYS A 721 69.01 65.90 -63.18
CA LYS A 721 68.03 65.80 -62.09
C LYS A 721 68.55 66.46 -60.80
N GLN A 722 67.64 66.91 -59.93
CA GLN A 722 67.96 67.30 -58.55
C GLN A 722 67.90 66.07 -57.64
N LEU A 723 68.84 65.91 -56.71
CA LEU A 723 68.89 64.76 -55.81
C LEU A 723 68.84 65.21 -54.35
N ASN A 724 68.14 64.44 -53.52
CA ASN A 724 68.15 64.65 -52.06
C ASN A 724 69.48 64.16 -51.47
N ALA A 725 69.78 64.56 -50.24
CA ALA A 725 70.89 63.96 -49.50
C ALA A 725 70.62 62.45 -49.29
N GLY A 726 71.68 61.66 -49.26
CA GLY A 726 71.63 60.21 -49.16
C GLY A 726 71.75 59.50 -50.51
N ARG A 727 71.17 58.29 -50.57
CA ARG A 727 71.23 57.39 -51.71
C ARG A 727 70.14 57.73 -52.73
N ASN A 728 70.53 57.91 -53.99
CA ASN A 728 69.60 58.15 -55.09
C ASN A 728 69.93 57.25 -56.27
N ASN A 729 68.93 56.49 -56.75
CA ASN A 729 69.11 55.63 -57.91
C ASN A 729 68.84 56.42 -59.20
N ILE A 730 69.73 56.30 -60.17
CA ILE A 730 69.60 56.86 -61.51
C ILE A 730 69.58 55.71 -62.50
N ASP A 731 68.49 55.62 -63.24
CA ASP A 731 68.37 54.72 -64.39
C ASP A 731 69.22 55.26 -65.54
N VAL A 732 70.14 54.42 -66.00
CA VAL A 732 71.07 54.68 -67.11
C VAL A 732 70.96 53.62 -68.21
N SER A 733 69.94 52.76 -68.16
CA SER A 733 69.69 51.68 -69.13
C SER A 733 69.58 52.16 -70.58
N ASP A 734 69.10 53.39 -70.78
CA ASP A 734 68.95 54.00 -72.11
C ASP A 734 70.27 54.59 -72.68
N LEU A 735 71.36 54.62 -71.90
CA LEU A 735 72.62 55.23 -72.32
C LEU A 735 73.55 54.18 -72.94
N ALA A 736 74.02 54.42 -74.17
CA ALA A 736 74.90 53.48 -74.87
C ALA A 736 76.25 53.23 -74.14
N ASN A 737 76.83 52.04 -74.33
CA ASN A 737 78.15 51.69 -73.77
C ASN A 737 79.21 52.76 -74.09
N GLY A 738 79.85 53.30 -73.06
CA GLY A 738 80.79 54.41 -73.20
C GLY A 738 81.15 55.11 -71.90
N ALA A 739 82.08 56.06 -71.99
CA ALA A 739 82.47 56.91 -70.86
C ALA A 739 81.71 58.24 -70.90
N TYR A 740 81.02 58.52 -69.81
CA TYR A 740 80.24 59.72 -69.55
C TYR A 740 80.89 60.55 -68.45
N ARG A 741 80.63 61.85 -68.45
CA ARG A 741 81.06 62.74 -67.38
C ARG A 741 79.87 63.12 -66.53
N ILE A 742 79.84 62.67 -65.28
CA ILE A 742 78.80 63.04 -64.32
C ILE A 742 79.29 64.21 -63.46
N VAL A 743 78.45 65.23 -63.33
CA VAL A 743 78.76 66.46 -62.63
C VAL A 743 77.63 66.75 -61.65
N ALA A 744 77.98 66.90 -60.38
CA ALA A 744 77.05 67.29 -59.33
C ALA A 744 77.44 68.64 -58.74
N ASP A 745 76.47 69.52 -58.59
CA ASP A 745 76.60 70.82 -57.92
C ASP A 745 75.82 70.78 -56.59
N ALA A 746 76.54 70.75 -55.46
CA ALA A 746 75.94 70.79 -54.12
C ALA A 746 76.46 71.98 -53.33
N ASN A 747 75.90 72.23 -52.14
CA ASN A 747 76.36 73.33 -51.27
C ASN A 747 77.83 73.19 -50.85
N ALA A 748 78.30 71.95 -50.65
CA ALA A 748 79.70 71.65 -50.31
C ALA A 748 80.68 71.88 -51.48
N GLY A 749 80.20 72.00 -52.72
CA GLY A 749 81.03 72.25 -53.90
C GLY A 749 80.58 71.47 -55.14
N ARG A 750 81.31 71.68 -56.24
CA ARG A 750 81.07 70.99 -57.51
C ARG A 750 82.09 69.88 -57.71
N THR A 751 81.64 68.64 -57.83
CA THR A 751 82.49 67.48 -58.11
C THR A 751 82.19 66.92 -59.50
N ILE A 752 83.21 66.37 -60.15
CA ILE A 752 83.12 65.78 -61.48
C ILE A 752 83.72 64.37 -61.39
N GLN A 753 82.96 63.38 -61.80
CA GLN A 753 83.43 61.99 -61.90
C GLN A 753 83.18 61.44 -63.31
N THR A 754 83.90 60.37 -63.65
CA THR A 754 83.68 59.63 -64.90
C THR A 754 82.76 58.46 -64.59
N LEU A 755 81.62 58.39 -65.27
CA LEU A 755 80.70 57.25 -65.24
C LEU A 755 80.95 56.40 -66.49
N VAL A 756 81.30 55.13 -66.32
CA VAL A 756 81.43 54.18 -67.42
C VAL A 756 80.16 53.36 -67.49
N ILE A 757 79.55 53.25 -68.67
CA ILE A 757 78.39 52.38 -68.90
C ILE A 757 78.82 51.19 -69.73
N SER A 758 78.48 49.99 -69.25
CA SER A 758 78.82 48.70 -69.85
C SER A 758 77.67 47.72 -69.65
N HIS A 759 76.73 47.74 -70.59
CA HIS A 759 75.78 46.64 -70.83
C HIS A 759 76.49 45.39 -71.34
#